data_AF-A0A671E2X2-F1
#
_entry.id   AF-A0A671E2X2-F1
#
_cell.length_a   1.000
_cell.length_b   1.000
_cell.length_c   1.000
_cell.angle_alpha   90.00
_cell.angle_beta   90.00
_cell.angle_gamma   90.00
#
_symmetry.space_group_name_H-M   'P 1'
#
loop_
_entity.id
_entity.type
_entity.pdbx_description
1 polymer ?
#
loop_
_entity_poly.entity_id
_entity_poly.type
_entity_poly.pdbx_seq_one_letter_code
_entity_poly.pdbx_strand_id
1 'polypeptide(L)'
;MDRHIPMHALPEEIQKMSPEEKVCKYCGVSYLILHEFKAMEEKVKAMEKEMKFYQGSVEREKRLQEKLRSLSQDFEQYKIDNESKTERIRDERMQLKSQQNEFQRVQKELSHLQHELKIKQRQSQVFSQRLTEYKHFWNTTLSLLTFTKRELTSIKNEVYDHFQNWTSLKGELFLQIKSISETALTEIEMLNKSLTVSQRNKVCLEEEMKNLKLLSDAAILRSQQIQTSKQQAVNLQTRCHDLQKEVLDLQFQIEALGLKLQKAVTELDNCKEKLMNKSNEAADCQRELRKLKFESVIFESRHTRLLKEKEDSLMACQQIYKTLQEELTAKKWQEEDIKKRINLAENELEITSALLNQTKEEVVTLKNERELMLISHQKNIEQLQETFRQKLLDDDNWREKIEAEFAKERAQYLVEFEEQALLFKEEAKLELDIEKEKHQEIIQKYKKEQEELQMKISDLIADATRDVRLEVATLEKKLNESRVQYTEESESKEKEIENLKNLVAEFESRLKKEIDNSDSVSEDLKKEMKQKSDELERVMLAQTQLLQQFNQSQEENIFLQETVRRECEERFELTEALSQAREQLLELKKLSGSFPLSPCSLIQSSLTTSAAAVTNQRERSPARLNSEKGIKIPSLHGVSKPMASATSAQPRRVSSSGLPSLPQPQPPKGRAPSVSETRQRLAVLLGRRLSQQ
;
A
#
# COMPACT_ATOMS: atom_id res chain seq x y z
N MET A 1 35.92 58.08 -3.27
CA MET A 1 36.64 57.65 -4.50
C MET A 1 38.11 57.72 -4.17
N ASP A 2 38.59 56.69 -3.52
CA ASP A 2 39.85 56.74 -2.80
C ASP A 2 40.93 56.17 -3.72
N ARG A 3 41.99 56.95 -3.93
CA ARG A 3 43.06 56.58 -4.85
C ARG A 3 43.84 55.43 -4.23
N HIS A 4 43.63 54.23 -4.77
CA HIS A 4 44.25 53.02 -4.28
C HIS A 4 45.75 52.99 -4.63
N ILE A 5 46.60 53.23 -3.63
CA ILE A 5 48.05 53.16 -3.75
C ILE A 5 48.46 51.67 -3.78
N PRO A 6 49.24 51.19 -4.77
CA PRO A 6 49.71 49.80 -4.79
C PRO A 6 50.63 49.47 -3.61
N MET A 7 50.44 48.32 -2.96
CA MET A 7 51.27 47.87 -1.82
C MET A 7 52.73 47.59 -2.16
N HIS A 8 53.07 47.44 -3.45
CA HIS A 8 54.44 47.33 -3.91
C HIS A 8 54.68 48.38 -4.99
N ALA A 9 55.68 49.22 -4.77
CA ALA A 9 56.14 50.17 -5.78
C ALA A 9 56.75 49.43 -6.96
N LEU A 10 56.54 49.95 -8.17
CA LEU A 10 57.19 49.44 -9.38
C LEU A 10 58.71 49.68 -9.29
N PRO A 11 59.56 48.79 -9.84
CA PRO A 11 61.01 48.98 -9.90
C PRO A 11 61.41 50.37 -10.44
N GLU A 12 62.48 50.95 -9.88
CA GLU A 12 62.83 52.35 -10.13
C GLU A 12 63.09 52.67 -11.60
N GLU A 13 63.56 51.69 -12.38
CA GLU A 13 63.80 51.77 -13.82
C GLU A 13 62.50 52.13 -14.56
N ILE A 14 61.39 51.49 -14.15
CA ILE A 14 60.05 51.72 -14.74
C ILE A 14 59.45 53.04 -14.26
N GLN A 15 59.84 53.51 -13.07
CA GLN A 15 59.48 54.87 -12.62
C GLN A 15 60.27 55.96 -13.37
N LYS A 16 61.55 55.73 -13.68
CA LYS A 16 62.49 56.72 -14.24
C LYS A 16 62.53 56.82 -15.77
N MET A 17 62.05 55.81 -16.52
CA MET A 17 61.88 55.88 -17.99
C MET A 17 61.05 57.09 -18.45
N SER A 18 61.24 57.55 -19.69
CA SER A 18 60.41 58.62 -20.28
C SER A 18 58.96 58.17 -20.52
N PRO A 19 57.99 59.09 -20.66
CA PRO A 19 56.63 58.75 -21.06
C PRO A 19 56.55 58.05 -22.42
N GLU A 20 57.46 58.35 -23.37
CA GLU A 20 57.51 57.70 -24.69
C GLU A 20 58.06 56.25 -24.63
N GLU A 21 58.84 55.91 -23.60
CA GLU A 21 59.45 54.58 -23.43
C GLU A 21 58.53 53.59 -22.71
N LYS A 22 57.68 54.08 -21.79
CA LYS A 22 56.65 53.27 -21.12
C LYS A 22 55.49 52.89 -22.05
N VAL A 23 55.44 53.48 -23.23
CA VAL A 23 54.45 53.28 -24.28
C VAL A 23 54.95 52.26 -25.31
N CYS A 24 54.12 51.26 -25.62
CA CYS A 24 54.44 50.28 -26.65
C CYS A 24 54.50 50.94 -28.04
N LYS A 25 55.70 50.97 -28.64
CA LYS A 25 55.98 51.62 -29.93
C LYS A 25 55.18 51.10 -31.13
N TYR A 26 54.48 49.97 -31.00
CA TYR A 26 53.60 49.40 -32.03
C TYR A 26 52.10 49.70 -31.83
N CYS A 27 51.64 50.14 -30.65
CA CYS A 27 50.22 50.35 -30.39
C CYS A 27 49.86 51.57 -29.53
N GLY A 28 50.83 52.36 -29.05
CA GLY A 28 50.57 53.64 -28.36
C GLY A 28 50.06 53.54 -26.92
N VAL A 29 49.89 52.33 -26.37
CA VAL A 29 49.40 52.12 -24.99
C VAL A 29 50.57 52.06 -24.00
N SER A 30 50.44 52.76 -22.86
CA SER A 30 51.37 52.68 -21.73
C SER A 30 51.16 51.41 -20.90
N TYR A 31 52.24 50.67 -20.60
CA TYR A 31 52.19 49.45 -19.80
C TYR A 31 51.67 49.69 -18.36
N LEU A 32 51.90 50.88 -17.80
CA LEU A 32 51.40 51.24 -16.47
C LEU A 32 49.87 51.45 -16.49
N ILE A 33 49.38 52.18 -17.49
CA ILE A 33 47.95 52.38 -17.72
C ILE A 33 47.27 51.03 -17.97
N LEU A 34 47.90 50.13 -18.73
CA LEU A 34 47.40 48.78 -18.96
C LEU A 34 47.31 47.94 -17.68
N HIS A 35 48.29 48.06 -16.77
CA HIS A 35 48.24 47.39 -15.47
C HIS A 35 47.15 47.95 -14.56
N GLU A 36 46.98 49.28 -14.50
CA GLU A 36 45.90 49.92 -13.74
C GLU A 36 44.52 49.55 -14.28
N PHE A 37 44.33 49.55 -15.60
CA PHE A 37 43.11 49.04 -16.23
C PHE A 37 42.84 47.58 -15.86
N LYS A 38 43.86 46.71 -15.91
CA LYS A 38 43.70 45.29 -15.54
C LYS A 38 43.40 45.10 -14.04
N ALA A 39 43.97 45.92 -13.16
CA ALA A 39 43.66 45.92 -11.73
C ALA A 39 42.23 46.43 -11.45
N MET A 40 41.75 47.43 -12.21
CA MET A 40 40.35 47.86 -12.19
C MET A 40 39.43 46.79 -12.77
N GLU A 41 39.83 46.10 -13.84
CA GLU A 41 39.08 45.00 -14.47
C GLU A 41 38.88 43.83 -13.50
N GLU A 42 39.92 43.41 -12.77
CA GLU A 42 39.78 42.37 -11.73
C GLU A 42 38.97 42.84 -10.52
N LYS A 43 39.02 44.12 -10.14
CA LYS A 43 38.13 44.69 -9.12
C LYS A 43 36.67 44.73 -9.57
N VAL A 44 36.41 45.07 -10.83
CA VAL A 44 35.06 45.00 -11.43
C VAL A 44 34.58 43.54 -11.48
N LYS A 45 35.43 42.58 -11.89
CA LYS A 45 35.10 41.14 -11.83
C LYS A 45 34.84 40.64 -10.42
N ALA A 46 35.52 41.17 -9.40
CA ALA A 46 35.24 40.85 -7.99
C ALA A 46 33.88 41.41 -7.56
N MET A 47 33.64 42.70 -7.78
CA MET A 47 32.38 43.38 -7.46
C MET A 47 31.19 42.76 -8.23
N GLU A 48 31.38 42.32 -9.47
CA GLU A 48 30.39 41.55 -10.22
C GLU A 48 30.06 40.20 -9.57
N LYS A 49 31.06 39.47 -9.06
CA LYS A 49 30.84 38.18 -8.37
C LYS A 49 30.05 38.39 -7.08
N GLU A 50 30.39 39.43 -6.31
CA GLU A 50 29.66 39.83 -5.11
C GLU A 50 28.23 40.26 -5.45
N MET A 51 28.04 41.11 -6.45
CA MET A 51 26.70 41.55 -6.87
C MET A 51 25.83 40.38 -7.35
N LYS A 52 26.39 39.42 -8.10
CA LYS A 52 25.72 38.17 -8.50
C LYS A 52 25.38 37.29 -7.28
N PHE A 53 26.26 37.23 -6.27
CA PHE A 53 25.98 36.52 -5.01
C PHE A 53 24.85 37.17 -4.21
N TYR A 54 24.88 38.49 -4.04
CA TYR A 54 23.83 39.25 -3.33
C TYR A 54 22.49 39.18 -4.07
N GLN A 55 22.47 39.32 -5.40
CA GLN A 55 21.26 39.14 -6.22
C GLN A 55 20.68 37.73 -6.03
N GLY A 56 21.51 36.68 -6.10
CA GLY A 56 21.10 35.32 -5.80
C GLY A 56 20.58 35.13 -4.36
N SER A 57 21.04 35.96 -3.40
CA SER A 57 20.51 35.98 -2.03
C SER A 57 19.15 36.65 -1.93
N VAL A 58 18.95 37.80 -2.57
CA VAL A 58 17.65 38.49 -2.64
C VAL A 58 16.61 37.59 -3.31
N GLU A 59 16.97 36.84 -4.34
CA GLU A 59 16.06 35.85 -4.93
C GLU A 59 15.75 34.66 -4.00
N ARG A 60 16.74 34.17 -3.22
CA ARG A 60 16.48 33.13 -2.20
C ARG A 60 15.49 33.64 -1.16
N GLU A 61 15.71 34.85 -0.66
CA GLU A 61 14.83 35.48 0.33
C GLU A 61 13.42 35.70 -0.22
N LYS A 62 13.29 36.22 -1.45
CA LYS A 62 12.00 36.35 -2.13
C LYS A 62 11.27 35.00 -2.24
N ARG A 63 11.96 33.94 -2.67
CA ARG A 63 11.40 32.57 -2.75
C ARG A 63 11.03 31.98 -1.38
N LEU A 64 11.71 32.37 -0.30
CA LEU A 64 11.35 32.00 1.07
C LEU A 64 10.12 32.79 1.55
N GLN A 65 10.04 34.09 1.29
CA GLN A 65 8.90 34.93 1.63
C GLN A 65 7.62 34.53 0.87
N GLU A 66 7.75 34.12 -0.40
CA GLU A 66 6.65 33.55 -1.19
C GLU A 66 6.14 32.23 -0.60
N LYS A 67 7.04 31.32 -0.22
CA LYS A 67 6.69 30.07 0.49
C LYS A 67 6.06 30.30 1.86
N LEU A 68 6.55 31.31 2.60
CA LEU A 68 5.98 31.66 3.90
C LEU A 68 4.54 32.16 3.74
N ARG A 69 4.29 33.02 2.73
CA ARG A 69 2.93 33.48 2.40
C ARG A 69 1.99 32.35 2.00
N SER A 70 2.43 31.38 1.18
CA SER A 70 1.59 30.23 0.84
C SER A 70 1.30 29.36 2.07
N LEU A 71 2.31 29.08 2.91
CA LEU A 71 2.11 28.33 4.16
C LEU A 71 1.16 29.04 5.14
N SER A 72 1.20 30.38 5.23
CA SER A 72 0.22 31.15 6.02
C SER A 72 -1.20 31.07 5.45
N GLN A 73 -1.35 31.07 4.12
CA GLN A 73 -2.66 30.90 3.46
C GLN A 73 -3.21 29.48 3.66
N ASP A 74 -2.37 28.46 3.49
CA ASP A 74 -2.72 27.06 3.73
C ASP A 74 -3.15 26.83 5.20
N PHE A 75 -2.45 27.46 6.15
CA PHE A 75 -2.77 27.37 7.58
C PHE A 75 -4.12 28.04 7.92
N GLU A 76 -4.37 29.24 7.42
CA GLU A 76 -5.64 29.94 7.69
C GLU A 76 -6.82 29.23 7.00
N GLN A 77 -6.63 28.69 5.79
CA GLN A 77 -7.62 27.81 5.17
C GLN A 77 -7.86 26.55 6.01
N TYR A 78 -6.80 25.87 6.49
CA TYR A 78 -6.95 24.70 7.36
C TYR A 78 -7.72 25.02 8.66
N LYS A 79 -7.49 26.20 9.24
CA LYS A 79 -8.22 26.69 10.42
C LYS A 79 -9.70 26.89 10.13
N ILE A 80 -10.07 27.59 9.05
CA ILE A 80 -11.47 27.76 8.60
C ILE A 80 -12.11 26.38 8.33
N ASP A 81 -11.38 25.48 7.69
CA ASP A 81 -11.80 24.10 7.44
C ASP A 81 -12.11 23.36 8.75
N ASN A 82 -11.25 23.50 9.76
CA ASN A 82 -11.39 22.87 11.07
C ASN A 82 -12.52 23.48 11.91
N GLU A 83 -12.71 24.80 11.86
CA GLU A 83 -13.86 25.49 12.46
C GLU A 83 -15.18 24.99 11.83
N SER A 84 -15.25 24.89 10.50
CA SER A 84 -16.43 24.36 9.79
C SER A 84 -16.73 22.88 10.09
N LYS A 85 -15.72 22.08 10.43
CA LYS A 85 -15.87 20.67 10.86
C LYS A 85 -16.34 20.62 12.31
N THR A 86 -15.81 21.50 13.16
CA THR A 86 -16.19 21.61 14.58
C THR A 86 -17.65 22.03 14.74
N GLU A 87 -18.14 22.96 13.92
CA GLU A 87 -19.55 23.39 13.95
C GLU A 87 -20.49 22.27 13.45
N ARG A 88 -20.16 21.59 12.35
CA ARG A 88 -20.91 20.40 11.89
C ARG A 88 -21.00 19.30 12.95
N ILE A 89 -19.90 19.02 13.66
CA ILE A 89 -19.88 18.07 14.78
C ILE A 89 -20.75 18.56 15.97
N ARG A 90 -20.93 19.87 16.14
CA ARG A 90 -21.85 20.44 17.13
C ARG A 90 -23.31 20.23 16.70
N ASP A 91 -23.64 20.53 15.44
CA ASP A 91 -24.99 20.33 14.87
C ASP A 91 -25.41 18.86 14.89
N GLU A 92 -24.55 17.95 14.42
CA GLU A 92 -24.78 16.50 14.47
C GLU A 92 -24.99 16.01 15.91
N ARG A 93 -24.22 16.54 16.88
CA ARG A 93 -24.41 16.24 18.30
C ARG A 93 -25.73 16.76 18.86
N MET A 94 -26.20 17.94 18.42
CA MET A 94 -27.51 18.47 18.79
C MET A 94 -28.65 17.64 18.18
N GLN A 95 -28.55 17.25 16.92
CA GLN A 95 -29.52 16.35 16.28
C GLN A 95 -29.57 14.98 16.95
N LEU A 96 -28.42 14.35 17.20
CA LEU A 96 -28.32 13.09 17.94
C LEU A 96 -28.95 13.20 19.34
N LYS A 97 -28.76 14.34 20.03
CA LYS A 97 -29.37 14.59 21.33
C LYS A 97 -30.89 14.80 21.23
N SER A 98 -31.42 15.39 20.16
CA SER A 98 -32.88 15.44 19.91
C SER A 98 -33.44 14.04 19.71
N GLN A 99 -32.84 13.24 18.82
CA GLN A 99 -33.24 11.86 18.55
C GLN A 99 -33.17 10.97 19.80
N GLN A 100 -32.15 11.13 20.64
CA GLN A 100 -32.04 10.47 21.95
C GLN A 100 -33.22 10.81 22.86
N ASN A 101 -33.64 12.08 22.91
CA ASN A 101 -34.76 12.54 23.74
C ASN A 101 -36.11 12.06 23.17
N GLU A 102 -36.27 12.03 21.84
CA GLU A 102 -37.46 11.50 21.15
C GLU A 102 -37.59 9.99 21.36
N PHE A 103 -36.50 9.22 21.23
CA PHE A 103 -36.50 7.79 21.53
C PHE A 103 -36.90 7.53 22.99
N GLN A 104 -36.39 8.31 23.95
CA GLN A 104 -36.82 8.22 25.36
C GLN A 104 -38.29 8.60 25.57
N ARG A 105 -38.87 9.49 24.76
CA ARG A 105 -40.30 9.81 24.78
C ARG A 105 -41.13 8.63 24.28
N VAL A 106 -40.82 8.12 23.09
CA VAL A 106 -41.51 6.96 22.48
C VAL A 106 -41.37 5.71 23.35
N GLN A 107 -40.24 5.51 24.01
CA GLN A 107 -40.04 4.40 24.96
C GLN A 107 -40.97 4.51 26.19
N LYS A 108 -41.19 5.74 26.71
CA LYS A 108 -42.16 5.99 27.79
C LYS A 108 -43.59 5.76 27.33
N GLU A 109 -43.96 6.28 26.16
CA GLU A 109 -45.29 6.10 25.54
C GLU A 109 -45.59 4.62 25.28
N LEU A 110 -44.62 3.86 24.76
CA LEU A 110 -44.73 2.40 24.59
C LEU A 110 -44.94 1.69 25.93
N SER A 111 -44.24 2.09 27.00
CA SER A 111 -44.42 1.51 28.33
C SER A 111 -45.80 1.81 28.94
N HIS A 112 -46.36 3.00 28.66
CA HIS A 112 -47.74 3.38 29.03
C HIS A 112 -48.76 2.51 28.29
N LEU A 113 -48.65 2.42 26.97
CA LEU A 113 -49.55 1.61 26.13
C LEU A 113 -49.49 0.11 26.50
N GLN A 114 -48.32 -0.41 26.87
CA GLN A 114 -48.19 -1.77 27.41
C GLN A 114 -48.88 -1.95 28.77
N HIS A 115 -48.93 -0.92 29.61
CA HIS A 115 -49.65 -0.95 30.88
C HIS A 115 -51.18 -0.89 30.65
N GLU A 116 -51.65 0.01 29.80
CA GLU A 116 -53.06 0.09 29.39
C GLU A 116 -53.55 -1.20 28.74
N LEU A 117 -52.75 -1.81 27.86
CA LEU A 117 -53.07 -3.09 27.24
C LEU A 117 -53.25 -4.20 28.31
N LYS A 118 -52.39 -4.25 29.34
CA LYS A 118 -52.54 -5.19 30.47
C LYS A 118 -53.81 -4.91 31.28
N ILE A 119 -54.20 -3.64 31.48
CA ILE A 119 -55.49 -3.28 32.10
C ILE A 119 -56.66 -3.77 31.24
N LYS A 120 -56.62 -3.53 29.91
CA LYS A 120 -57.69 -3.94 28.99
C LYS A 120 -57.81 -5.45 28.87
N GLN A 121 -56.69 -6.19 28.89
CA GLN A 121 -56.67 -7.66 28.97
C GLN A 121 -57.33 -8.16 30.25
N ARG A 122 -56.99 -7.59 31.42
CA ARG A 122 -57.65 -7.92 32.71
C ARG A 122 -59.16 -7.61 32.69
N GLN A 123 -59.56 -6.46 32.15
CA GLN A 123 -60.98 -6.10 31.98
C GLN A 123 -61.70 -7.13 31.09
N SER A 124 -61.12 -7.50 29.94
CA SER A 124 -61.65 -8.53 29.04
C SER A 124 -61.79 -9.89 29.72
N GLN A 125 -60.80 -10.31 30.52
CA GLN A 125 -60.84 -11.56 31.27
C GLN A 125 -61.99 -11.58 32.29
N VAL A 126 -62.22 -10.49 33.03
CA VAL A 126 -63.35 -10.36 33.96
C VAL A 126 -64.70 -10.39 33.23
N PHE A 127 -64.83 -9.75 32.06
CA PHE A 127 -66.04 -9.84 31.25
C PHE A 127 -66.28 -11.26 30.71
N SER A 128 -65.22 -11.95 30.28
CA SER A 128 -65.29 -13.36 29.84
C SER A 128 -65.77 -14.28 30.98
N GLN A 129 -65.21 -14.11 32.19
CA GLN A 129 -65.63 -14.87 33.36
C GLN A 129 -67.11 -14.62 33.68
N ARG A 130 -67.56 -13.35 33.77
CA ARG A 130 -68.97 -13.01 33.98
C ARG A 130 -69.89 -13.60 32.89
N LEU A 131 -69.45 -13.64 31.64
CA LEU A 131 -70.22 -14.27 30.56
C LEU A 131 -70.37 -15.78 30.78
N THR A 132 -69.34 -16.47 31.29
CA THR A 132 -69.45 -17.89 31.66
C THR A 132 -70.34 -18.12 32.88
N GLU A 133 -70.29 -17.24 33.88
CA GLU A 133 -71.18 -17.26 35.05
C GLU A 133 -72.65 -17.07 34.64
N TYR A 134 -72.95 -16.05 33.82
CA TYR A 134 -74.29 -15.85 33.27
C TYR A 134 -74.75 -17.03 32.40
N LYS A 135 -73.88 -17.60 31.56
CA LYS A 135 -74.22 -18.79 30.75
C LYS A 135 -74.57 -20.00 31.62
N HIS A 136 -73.83 -20.21 32.71
CA HIS A 136 -74.17 -21.25 33.68
C HIS A 136 -75.51 -20.97 34.37
N PHE A 137 -75.73 -19.75 34.86
CA PHE A 137 -76.99 -19.33 35.48
C PHE A 137 -78.19 -19.56 34.55
N TRP A 138 -78.13 -19.08 33.30
CA TRP A 138 -79.20 -19.27 32.31
C TRP A 138 -79.51 -20.75 32.04
N ASN A 139 -78.48 -21.60 31.92
CA ASN A 139 -78.68 -23.05 31.75
C ASN A 139 -79.37 -23.69 32.97
N THR A 140 -79.00 -23.27 34.18
CA THR A 140 -79.63 -23.73 35.42
C THR A 140 -81.08 -23.25 35.54
N THR A 141 -81.37 -21.97 35.23
CA THR A 141 -82.72 -21.42 35.19
C THR A 141 -83.59 -22.11 34.14
N LEU A 142 -83.06 -22.39 32.95
CA LEU A 142 -83.77 -23.15 31.90
C LEU A 142 -84.06 -24.60 32.32
N SER A 143 -83.13 -25.24 33.03
CA SER A 143 -83.32 -26.59 33.59
C SER A 143 -84.42 -26.62 34.66
N LEU A 144 -84.46 -25.60 35.52
CA LEU A 144 -85.54 -25.41 36.50
C LEU A 144 -86.89 -25.13 35.83
N LEU A 145 -86.93 -24.24 34.83
CA LEU A 145 -88.17 -23.89 34.12
C LEU A 145 -88.74 -25.06 33.29
N THR A 146 -87.86 -25.87 32.69
CA THR A 146 -88.29 -27.10 31.98
C THR A 146 -88.64 -28.23 32.94
N PHE A 147 -88.18 -28.20 34.19
CA PHE A 147 -88.69 -29.06 35.27
C PHE A 147 -90.08 -28.60 35.75
N THR A 148 -90.24 -27.35 36.18
CA THR A 148 -91.54 -26.86 36.68
C THR A 148 -92.64 -26.91 35.62
N LYS A 149 -92.31 -26.74 34.33
CA LYS A 149 -93.26 -26.99 33.23
C LYS A 149 -93.74 -28.44 33.15
N ARG A 150 -92.89 -29.43 33.47
CA ARG A 150 -93.28 -30.86 33.53
C ARG A 150 -94.19 -31.12 34.73
N GLU A 151 -93.80 -30.67 35.92
CA GLU A 151 -94.62 -30.80 37.14
C GLU A 151 -96.00 -30.17 36.96
N LEU A 152 -96.08 -28.93 36.44
CA LEU A 152 -97.34 -28.25 36.15
C LEU A 152 -98.18 -29.00 35.09
N THR A 153 -97.54 -29.71 34.16
CA THR A 153 -98.25 -30.56 33.18
C THR A 153 -98.82 -31.82 33.83
N SER A 154 -98.11 -32.42 34.80
CA SER A 154 -98.63 -33.54 35.61
C SER A 154 -99.84 -33.11 36.42
N ILE A 155 -99.69 -32.05 37.23
CA ILE A 155 -100.78 -31.49 38.06
C ILE A 155 -102.00 -31.12 37.20
N LYS A 156 -101.79 -30.53 36.02
CA LYS A 156 -102.88 -30.18 35.09
C LYS A 156 -103.58 -31.41 34.50
N ASN A 157 -102.90 -32.56 34.37
CA ASN A 157 -103.52 -33.82 33.98
C ASN A 157 -104.25 -34.46 35.17
N GLU A 158 -103.63 -34.53 36.34
CA GLU A 158 -104.24 -35.05 37.58
C GLU A 158 -105.54 -34.31 37.93
N VAL A 159 -105.55 -32.97 37.85
CA VAL A 159 -106.75 -32.14 38.07
C VAL A 159 -107.83 -32.40 37.00
N TYR A 160 -107.44 -32.68 35.75
CA TYR A 160 -108.38 -33.04 34.69
C TYR A 160 -109.02 -34.42 34.94
N ASP A 161 -108.22 -35.41 35.33
CA ASP A 161 -108.69 -36.76 35.64
C ASP A 161 -109.60 -36.76 36.89
N HIS A 162 -109.24 -36.00 37.93
CA HIS A 162 -110.11 -35.76 39.08
C HIS A 162 -111.42 -35.06 38.71
N PHE A 163 -111.40 -34.10 37.77
CA PHE A 163 -112.61 -33.44 37.28
C PHE A 163 -113.52 -34.39 36.47
N GLN A 164 -112.95 -35.30 35.67
CA GLN A 164 -113.72 -36.34 34.98
C GLN A 164 -114.33 -37.33 35.96
N ASN A 165 -113.56 -37.80 36.95
CA ASN A 165 -114.03 -38.69 38.01
C ASN A 165 -115.17 -38.06 38.83
N TRP A 166 -115.05 -36.78 39.21
CA TRP A 166 -116.12 -36.02 39.86
C TRP A 166 -117.37 -35.87 38.98
N THR A 167 -117.18 -35.62 37.68
CA THR A 167 -118.28 -35.49 36.72
C THR A 167 -119.06 -36.81 36.56
N SER A 168 -118.34 -37.94 36.52
CA SER A 168 -118.94 -39.28 36.52
C SER A 168 -119.72 -39.55 37.81
N LEU A 169 -119.10 -39.33 38.98
CA LEU A 169 -119.73 -39.51 40.29
C LEU A 169 -120.98 -38.63 40.46
N LYS A 170 -120.94 -37.38 40.00
CA LYS A 170 -122.10 -36.48 40.00
C LYS A 170 -123.25 -37.03 39.12
N GLY A 171 -122.92 -37.64 37.98
CA GLY A 171 -123.90 -38.32 37.12
C GLY A 171 -124.55 -39.52 37.82
N GLU A 172 -123.73 -40.36 38.46
CA GLU A 172 -124.20 -41.52 39.22
C GLU A 172 -125.10 -41.11 40.40
N LEU A 173 -124.66 -40.16 41.22
CA LEU A 173 -125.46 -39.62 42.33
C LEU A 173 -126.79 -39.02 41.86
N PHE A 174 -126.82 -38.36 40.69
CA PHE A 174 -128.07 -37.83 40.13
C PHE A 174 -129.04 -38.96 39.72
N LEU A 175 -128.53 -40.07 39.16
CA LEU A 175 -129.34 -41.26 38.85
C LEU A 175 -129.86 -41.94 40.13
N GLN A 176 -129.03 -42.05 41.17
CA GLN A 176 -129.45 -42.58 42.47
C GLN A 176 -130.53 -41.71 43.13
N ILE A 177 -130.32 -40.38 43.20
CA ILE A 177 -131.31 -39.42 43.75
C ILE A 177 -132.62 -39.51 42.98
N LYS A 178 -132.57 -39.59 41.64
CA LYS A 178 -133.76 -39.76 40.81
C LYS A 178 -134.52 -41.03 41.19
N SER A 179 -133.86 -42.19 41.21
CA SER A 179 -134.46 -43.48 41.58
C SER A 179 -135.08 -43.48 42.98
N ILE A 180 -134.41 -42.87 43.96
CA ILE A 180 -134.93 -42.70 45.33
C ILE A 180 -136.18 -41.79 45.32
N SER A 181 -136.17 -40.69 44.55
CA SER A 181 -137.31 -39.78 44.46
C SER A 181 -138.53 -40.41 43.77
N GLU A 182 -138.31 -41.22 42.73
CA GLU A 182 -139.36 -41.99 42.05
C GLU A 182 -139.96 -43.03 43.00
N THR A 183 -139.12 -43.74 43.77
CA THR A 183 -139.56 -44.69 44.80
C THR A 183 -140.40 -43.99 45.88
N ALA A 184 -139.92 -42.89 46.46
CA ALA A 184 -140.61 -42.14 47.50
C ALA A 184 -141.96 -41.56 47.02
N LEU A 185 -142.06 -41.14 45.75
CA LEU A 185 -143.33 -40.70 45.16
C LEU A 185 -144.36 -41.84 45.10
N THR A 186 -143.95 -43.06 44.73
CA THR A 186 -144.87 -44.22 44.75
C THR A 186 -145.32 -44.60 46.16
N GLU A 187 -144.44 -44.48 47.16
CA GLU A 187 -144.79 -44.72 48.56
C GLU A 187 -145.79 -43.68 49.09
N ILE A 188 -145.57 -42.39 48.79
CA ILE A 188 -146.51 -41.31 49.12
C ILE A 188 -147.88 -41.53 48.47
N GLU A 189 -147.93 -42.06 47.24
CA GLU A 189 -149.19 -42.41 46.58
C GLU A 189 -149.93 -43.55 47.30
N MET A 190 -149.22 -44.60 47.74
CA MET A 190 -149.78 -45.69 48.53
C MET A 190 -150.29 -45.23 49.90
N LEU A 191 -149.54 -44.38 50.60
CA LEU A 191 -149.94 -43.84 51.90
C LEU A 191 -151.19 -42.94 51.78
N ASN A 192 -151.28 -42.11 50.75
CA ASN A 192 -152.47 -41.31 50.49
C ASN A 192 -153.71 -42.17 50.20
N LYS A 193 -153.59 -43.23 49.39
CA LYS A 193 -154.68 -44.18 49.14
C LYS A 193 -155.21 -44.75 50.47
N SER A 194 -154.32 -45.23 51.33
CA SER A 194 -154.64 -45.78 52.67
C SER A 194 -155.30 -44.74 53.59
N LEU A 195 -154.84 -43.48 53.58
CA LEU A 195 -155.44 -42.41 54.37
C LEU A 195 -156.90 -42.17 54.01
N THR A 196 -157.25 -42.16 52.71
CA THR A 196 -158.65 -41.98 52.29
C THR A 196 -159.57 -43.13 52.73
N VAL A 197 -159.05 -44.35 52.90
CA VAL A 197 -159.82 -45.49 53.43
C VAL A 197 -160.11 -45.26 54.91
N SER A 198 -159.10 -44.91 55.70
CA SER A 198 -159.24 -44.59 57.13
C SER A 198 -160.23 -43.44 57.38
N GLN A 199 -160.19 -42.39 56.55
CA GLN A 199 -161.12 -41.25 56.66
C GLN A 199 -162.58 -41.62 56.37
N ARG A 200 -162.86 -42.55 55.43
CA ARG A 200 -164.23 -43.06 55.21
C ARG A 200 -164.74 -43.81 56.43
N ASN A 201 -163.90 -44.70 57.01
CA ASN A 201 -164.27 -45.51 58.17
C ASN A 201 -164.64 -44.64 59.39
N LYS A 202 -163.95 -43.50 59.60
CA LYS A 202 -164.27 -42.55 60.67
C LYS A 202 -165.70 -42.03 60.57
N VAL A 203 -166.16 -41.64 59.38
CA VAL A 203 -167.48 -41.00 59.19
C VAL A 203 -168.63 -41.95 59.53
N CYS A 204 -168.50 -43.24 59.24
CA CYS A 204 -169.52 -44.24 59.62
C CYS A 204 -169.71 -44.33 61.15
N LEU A 205 -168.61 -44.35 61.91
CA LEU A 205 -168.63 -44.46 63.37
C LEU A 205 -169.22 -43.21 64.06
N GLU A 206 -169.08 -42.03 63.45
CA GLU A 206 -169.67 -40.78 63.96
C GLU A 206 -171.20 -40.73 63.79
N GLU A 207 -171.78 -41.54 62.90
CA GLU A 207 -173.22 -41.63 62.68
C GLU A 207 -173.91 -42.61 63.65
N GLU A 208 -173.29 -43.78 63.89
CA GLU A 208 -173.77 -44.78 64.86
C GLU A 208 -173.93 -44.20 66.27
N MET A 209 -172.98 -43.35 66.69
CA MET A 209 -172.93 -42.73 68.01
C MET A 209 -174.15 -41.83 68.31
N LYS A 210 -174.79 -41.26 67.28
CA LYS A 210 -175.99 -40.41 67.45
C LYS A 210 -177.23 -41.22 67.83
N ASN A 211 -177.41 -42.40 67.23
CA ASN A 211 -178.62 -43.22 67.39
C ASN A 211 -178.80 -43.75 68.81
N LEU A 212 -177.70 -44.11 69.48
CA LEU A 212 -177.72 -44.63 70.86
C LEU A 212 -178.25 -43.61 71.88
N LYS A 213 -178.15 -42.31 71.60
CA LYS A 213 -178.51 -41.25 72.56
C LYS A 213 -180.01 -41.10 72.77
N LEU A 214 -180.84 -41.43 71.77
CA LEU A 214 -182.30 -41.27 71.82
C LEU A 214 -183.02 -42.33 72.68
N LEU A 215 -182.38 -43.48 72.94
CA LEU A 215 -182.96 -44.57 73.71
C LEU A 215 -182.87 -44.38 75.24
N SER A 216 -182.04 -43.44 75.69
CA SER A 216 -181.81 -43.12 77.12
C SER A 216 -183.06 -42.60 77.82
N ASP A 217 -183.70 -41.59 77.23
CA ASP A 217 -184.55 -40.68 78.00
C ASP A 217 -185.95 -41.25 78.28
N ALA A 218 -186.34 -42.31 77.58
CA ALA A 218 -187.61 -43.01 77.78
C ALA A 218 -187.65 -43.91 79.03
N ALA A 219 -186.50 -44.24 79.64
CA ALA A 219 -186.43 -45.25 80.69
C ALA A 219 -186.78 -44.75 82.11
N ILE A 220 -186.70 -43.44 82.35
CA ILE A 220 -186.68 -42.86 83.71
C ILE A 220 -188.03 -42.92 84.42
N LEU A 221 -189.16 -42.93 83.69
CA LEU A 221 -190.49 -42.71 84.26
C LEU A 221 -191.16 -43.93 84.95
N ARG A 222 -190.49 -45.08 85.04
CA ARG A 222 -191.12 -46.37 85.46
C ARG A 222 -190.66 -46.96 86.79
N SER A 223 -189.62 -46.42 87.42
CA SER A 223 -188.89 -47.13 88.50
C SER A 223 -189.35 -46.80 89.93
N GLN A 224 -190.57 -46.31 90.13
CA GLN A 224 -191.01 -45.75 91.41
C GLN A 224 -192.00 -46.61 92.22
N GLN A 225 -192.34 -47.83 91.77
CA GLN A 225 -193.34 -48.66 92.44
C GLN A 225 -192.99 -50.17 92.48
N ILE A 226 -192.79 -50.66 93.72
CA ILE A 226 -192.62 -52.04 94.21
C ILE A 226 -191.16 -52.54 94.31
N GLN A 227 -190.84 -52.94 95.55
CA GLN A 227 -189.57 -53.48 96.03
C GLN A 227 -189.81 -54.90 96.60
N THR A 228 -188.75 -55.63 96.95
CA THR A 228 -188.76 -56.89 97.73
C THR A 228 -189.53 -58.11 97.18
N SER A 229 -188.89 -58.88 96.28
CA SER A 229 -188.71 -60.36 96.39
C SER A 229 -187.90 -60.85 95.16
N LYS A 230 -186.56 -60.97 95.20
CA LYS A 230 -185.77 -62.07 95.79
C LYS A 230 -186.11 -63.42 95.11
N GLN A 231 -185.17 -64.18 94.52
CA GLN A 231 -183.75 -64.38 94.87
C GLN A 231 -182.80 -64.58 93.66
N GLN A 232 -181.50 -64.41 93.95
CA GLN A 232 -180.31 -64.71 93.15
C GLN A 232 -180.36 -65.95 92.23
N ALA A 233 -179.90 -65.81 90.98
CA ALA A 233 -179.48 -66.93 90.11
C ALA A 233 -178.40 -66.54 89.06
N VAL A 234 -178.38 -65.29 88.58
CA VAL A 234 -177.64 -64.89 87.35
C VAL A 234 -176.22 -64.32 87.61
N ASN A 235 -175.91 -63.85 88.82
CA ASN A 235 -174.71 -63.03 89.13
C ASN A 235 -173.34 -63.75 89.03
N LEU A 236 -173.27 -65.01 88.60
CA LEU A 236 -172.01 -65.71 88.33
C LEU A 236 -171.59 -65.68 86.85
N GLN A 237 -172.51 -65.38 85.92
CA GLN A 237 -172.21 -65.43 84.48
C GLN A 237 -171.49 -64.16 83.99
N THR A 238 -171.84 -62.98 84.50
CA THR A 238 -171.24 -61.69 84.10
C THR A 238 -169.73 -61.65 84.34
N ARG A 239 -169.30 -62.14 85.52
CA ARG A 239 -167.90 -62.06 85.99
C ARG A 239 -166.90 -62.86 85.15
N CYS A 240 -167.38 -63.75 84.26
CA CYS A 240 -166.53 -64.48 83.32
C CYS A 240 -166.23 -63.69 82.04
N HIS A 241 -167.05 -62.71 81.66
CA HIS A 241 -166.77 -61.86 80.48
C HIS A 241 -165.84 -60.68 80.80
N ASP A 242 -165.92 -60.11 82.00
CA ASP A 242 -165.05 -58.98 82.40
C ASP A 242 -163.57 -59.38 82.34
N LEU A 243 -163.23 -60.54 82.91
CA LEU A 243 -161.86 -61.11 82.87
C LEU A 243 -161.37 -61.43 81.44
N GLN A 244 -162.28 -61.79 80.53
CA GLN A 244 -161.92 -62.06 79.13
C GLN A 244 -161.58 -60.76 78.38
N LYS A 245 -162.09 -59.61 78.84
CA LYS A 245 -161.79 -58.30 78.27
C LYS A 245 -160.44 -57.76 78.75
N GLU A 246 -160.10 -57.93 80.02
CA GLU A 246 -158.78 -57.54 80.57
C GLU A 246 -157.61 -58.24 79.86
N VAL A 247 -157.77 -59.51 79.49
CA VAL A 247 -156.73 -60.27 78.74
C VAL A 247 -156.44 -59.64 77.36
N LEU A 248 -157.46 -59.14 76.66
CA LEU A 248 -157.30 -58.50 75.35
C LEU A 248 -156.63 -57.12 75.45
N ASP A 249 -157.02 -56.30 76.45
CA ASP A 249 -156.36 -55.01 76.71
C ASP A 249 -154.90 -55.18 77.13
N LEU A 250 -154.56 -56.25 77.87
CA LEU A 250 -153.17 -56.60 78.21
C LEU A 250 -152.39 -57.09 76.98
N GLN A 251 -153.00 -57.86 76.09
CA GLN A 251 -152.34 -58.31 74.86
C GLN A 251 -152.05 -57.13 73.90
N PHE A 252 -152.99 -56.19 73.75
CA PHE A 252 -152.76 -54.97 72.95
C PHE A 252 -151.63 -54.10 73.53
N GLN A 253 -151.49 -54.05 74.86
CA GLN A 253 -150.36 -53.40 75.52
C GLN A 253 -149.02 -54.11 75.25
N ILE A 254 -149.00 -55.45 75.24
CA ILE A 254 -147.80 -56.24 74.90
C ILE A 254 -147.36 -55.98 73.45
N GLU A 255 -148.30 -55.96 72.49
CA GLU A 255 -147.99 -55.67 71.08
C GLU A 255 -147.49 -54.22 70.89
N ALA A 256 -148.12 -53.26 71.57
CA ALA A 256 -147.67 -51.87 71.58
C ALA A 256 -146.30 -51.65 72.26
N LEU A 257 -145.91 -52.50 73.21
CA LEU A 257 -144.56 -52.53 73.78
C LEU A 257 -143.56 -53.23 72.85
N GLY A 258 -143.98 -54.29 72.15
CA GLY A 258 -143.17 -54.98 71.14
C GLY A 258 -142.74 -54.07 70.00
N LEU A 259 -143.65 -53.26 69.45
CA LEU A 259 -143.33 -52.27 68.41
C LEU A 259 -142.39 -51.16 68.92
N LYS A 260 -142.53 -50.74 70.18
CA LYS A 260 -141.60 -49.79 70.81
C LYS A 260 -140.20 -50.39 70.99
N LEU A 261 -140.12 -51.67 71.39
CA LEU A 261 -138.87 -52.40 71.50
C LEU A 261 -138.19 -52.58 70.14
N GLN A 262 -138.94 -52.96 69.11
CA GLN A 262 -138.41 -53.10 67.75
C GLN A 262 -137.86 -51.77 67.20
N LYS A 263 -138.56 -50.66 67.44
CA LYS A 263 -138.06 -49.32 67.11
C LYS A 263 -136.79 -48.96 67.90
N ALA A 264 -136.74 -49.24 69.21
CA ALA A 264 -135.54 -49.00 70.01
C ALA A 264 -134.35 -49.84 69.55
N VAL A 265 -134.56 -51.05 69.03
CA VAL A 265 -133.51 -51.88 68.41
C VAL A 265 -132.99 -51.26 67.12
N THR A 266 -133.85 -50.79 66.21
CA THR A 266 -133.38 -50.14 64.97
C THR A 266 -132.67 -48.81 65.24
N GLU A 267 -133.10 -48.05 66.26
CA GLU A 267 -132.39 -46.85 66.72
C GLU A 267 -131.03 -47.19 67.37
N LEU A 268 -130.94 -48.29 68.12
CA LEU A 268 -129.69 -48.79 68.70
C LEU A 268 -128.69 -49.22 67.62
N ASP A 269 -129.14 -49.94 66.58
CA ASP A 269 -128.26 -50.42 65.50
C ASP A 269 -127.76 -49.26 64.61
N ASN A 270 -128.60 -48.27 64.33
CA ASN A 270 -128.22 -47.02 63.69
C ASN A 270 -127.16 -46.24 64.52
N CYS A 271 -127.28 -46.27 65.85
CA CYS A 271 -126.26 -45.72 66.76
C CYS A 271 -124.95 -46.53 66.73
N LYS A 272 -124.99 -47.87 66.66
CA LYS A 272 -123.78 -48.71 66.51
C LYS A 272 -123.05 -48.40 65.20
N GLU A 273 -123.77 -48.26 64.09
CA GLU A 273 -123.20 -47.94 62.77
C GLU A 273 -122.49 -46.58 62.78
N LYS A 274 -123.15 -45.55 63.33
CA LYS A 274 -122.53 -44.22 63.52
C LYS A 274 -121.29 -44.28 64.40
N LEU A 275 -121.29 -45.10 65.46
CA LEU A 275 -120.16 -45.26 66.36
C LEU A 275 -118.98 -45.99 65.68
N MET A 276 -119.26 -47.02 64.87
CA MET A 276 -118.27 -47.67 64.00
C MET A 276 -117.66 -46.69 62.99
N ASN A 277 -118.48 -45.91 62.29
CA ASN A 277 -117.99 -44.93 61.32
C ASN A 277 -117.13 -43.83 61.99
N LYS A 278 -117.52 -43.35 63.18
CA LYS A 278 -116.69 -42.42 63.97
C LYS A 278 -115.43 -43.06 64.54
N SER A 279 -115.43 -44.37 64.81
CA SER A 279 -114.21 -45.11 65.18
C SER A 279 -113.22 -45.20 64.01
N ASN A 280 -113.73 -45.45 62.80
CA ASN A 280 -112.92 -45.46 61.58
C ASN A 280 -112.33 -44.07 61.26
N GLU A 281 -113.16 -43.01 61.28
CA GLU A 281 -112.70 -41.62 61.14
C GLU A 281 -111.60 -41.27 62.16
N ALA A 282 -111.77 -41.68 63.43
CA ALA A 282 -110.78 -41.45 64.47
C ALA A 282 -109.47 -42.23 64.21
N ALA A 283 -109.54 -43.47 63.71
CA ALA A 283 -108.38 -44.28 63.35
C ALA A 283 -107.62 -43.70 62.16
N ASP A 284 -108.32 -43.16 61.16
CA ASP A 284 -107.72 -42.50 59.99
C ASP A 284 -107.07 -41.16 60.36
N CYS A 285 -107.76 -40.32 61.15
CA CYS A 285 -107.17 -39.12 61.76
C CYS A 285 -105.90 -39.45 62.57
N GLN A 286 -105.92 -40.55 63.32
CA GLN A 286 -104.74 -41.02 64.07
C GLN A 286 -103.65 -41.58 63.15
N ARG A 287 -103.95 -42.03 61.93
CA ARG A 287 -102.95 -42.46 60.93
C ARG A 287 -102.24 -41.27 60.31
N GLU A 288 -102.98 -40.25 59.85
CA GLU A 288 -102.38 -39.01 59.35
C GLU A 288 -101.61 -38.25 60.44
N LEU A 289 -102.08 -38.25 61.69
CA LEU A 289 -101.32 -37.68 62.82
C LEU A 289 -99.96 -38.38 63.05
N ARG A 290 -99.85 -39.70 62.80
CA ARG A 290 -98.55 -40.41 62.84
C ARG A 290 -97.66 -40.00 61.67
N LYS A 291 -98.22 -39.91 60.46
CA LYS A 291 -97.50 -39.52 59.24
C LYS A 291 -96.95 -38.09 59.34
N LEU A 292 -97.78 -37.11 59.73
CA LEU A 292 -97.35 -35.72 59.95
C LEU A 292 -96.27 -35.60 61.02
N LYS A 293 -96.32 -36.42 62.09
CA LYS A 293 -95.23 -36.49 63.09
C LYS A 293 -93.92 -37.04 62.51
N PHE A 294 -93.99 -38.04 61.65
CA PHE A 294 -92.80 -38.61 60.99
C PHE A 294 -92.20 -37.61 59.97
N GLU A 295 -93.04 -36.95 59.18
CA GLU A 295 -92.62 -35.88 58.27
C GLU A 295 -92.00 -34.70 59.05
N SER A 296 -92.61 -34.29 60.18
CA SER A 296 -92.04 -33.27 61.07
C SER A 296 -90.64 -33.62 61.54
N VAL A 297 -90.39 -34.86 62.01
CA VAL A 297 -89.06 -35.31 62.44
C VAL A 297 -88.05 -35.31 61.30
N ILE A 298 -88.47 -35.64 60.06
CA ILE A 298 -87.62 -35.56 58.87
C ILE A 298 -87.27 -34.10 58.53
N PHE A 299 -88.23 -33.19 58.56
CA PHE A 299 -87.97 -31.76 58.34
C PHE A 299 -87.05 -31.19 59.42
N GLU A 300 -87.35 -31.47 60.69
CA GLU A 300 -86.57 -31.03 61.85
C GLU A 300 -85.12 -31.51 61.75
N SER A 301 -84.89 -32.81 61.51
CA SER A 301 -83.56 -33.39 61.26
C SER A 301 -82.83 -32.72 60.07
N ARG A 302 -83.55 -32.45 58.98
CA ARG A 302 -82.99 -31.75 57.80
C ARG A 302 -82.60 -30.31 58.13
N HIS A 303 -83.40 -29.61 58.92
CA HIS A 303 -83.12 -28.25 59.37
C HIS A 303 -81.95 -28.21 60.37
N THR A 304 -81.88 -29.12 61.34
CA THR A 304 -80.73 -29.21 62.28
C THR A 304 -79.42 -29.43 61.53
N ARG A 305 -79.39 -30.34 60.55
CA ARG A 305 -78.20 -30.55 59.71
C ARG A 305 -77.84 -29.31 58.91
N LEU A 306 -78.79 -28.68 58.22
CA LEU A 306 -78.52 -27.48 57.42
C LEU A 306 -78.03 -26.32 58.31
N LEU A 307 -78.58 -26.16 59.51
CA LEU A 307 -78.18 -25.15 60.47
C LEU A 307 -76.73 -25.39 60.91
N LYS A 308 -76.37 -26.63 61.24
CA LYS A 308 -74.99 -27.01 61.54
C LYS A 308 -74.03 -26.80 60.35
N GLU A 309 -74.41 -27.16 59.13
CA GLU A 309 -73.63 -26.85 57.92
C GLU A 309 -73.37 -25.34 57.76
N LYS A 310 -74.28 -24.47 58.23
CA LYS A 310 -74.09 -23.01 58.26
C LYS A 310 -73.26 -22.52 59.44
N GLU A 311 -73.36 -23.14 60.61
CA GLU A 311 -72.46 -22.88 61.74
C GLU A 311 -71.01 -23.25 61.40
N ASP A 312 -70.78 -24.45 60.85
CA ASP A 312 -69.46 -24.92 60.42
C ASP A 312 -68.89 -24.02 59.30
N SER A 313 -69.74 -23.56 58.36
CA SER A 313 -69.36 -22.57 57.34
C SER A 313 -68.99 -21.20 57.94
N LEU A 314 -69.73 -20.75 58.95
CA LEU A 314 -69.46 -19.48 59.63
C LEU A 314 -68.15 -19.55 60.42
N MET A 315 -67.88 -20.65 61.12
CA MET A 315 -66.61 -20.90 61.81
C MET A 315 -65.43 -20.91 60.84
N ALA A 316 -65.58 -21.54 59.67
CA ALA A 316 -64.56 -21.49 58.61
C ALA A 316 -64.30 -20.05 58.13
N CYS A 317 -65.34 -19.26 57.88
CA CYS A 317 -65.21 -17.85 57.51
C CYS A 317 -64.55 -16.99 58.61
N GLN A 318 -64.87 -17.23 59.89
CA GLN A 318 -64.25 -16.55 61.02
C GLN A 318 -62.76 -16.91 61.15
N GLN A 319 -62.40 -18.18 60.95
CA GLN A 319 -61.01 -18.62 60.98
C GLN A 319 -60.20 -18.03 59.82
N ILE A 320 -60.77 -17.99 58.61
CA ILE A 320 -60.16 -17.31 57.44
C ILE A 320 -59.96 -15.82 57.71
N TYR A 321 -60.97 -15.13 58.26
CA TYR A 321 -60.87 -13.73 58.63
C TYR A 321 -59.74 -13.49 59.65
N LYS A 322 -59.65 -14.34 60.68
CA LYS A 322 -58.57 -14.27 61.68
C LYS A 322 -57.19 -14.44 61.05
N THR A 323 -56.99 -15.46 60.21
CA THR A 323 -55.71 -15.68 59.52
C THR A 323 -55.36 -14.50 58.59
N LEU A 324 -56.32 -13.95 57.85
CA LEU A 324 -56.10 -12.74 57.04
C LEU A 324 -55.75 -11.51 57.88
N GLN A 325 -56.30 -11.38 59.08
CA GLN A 325 -55.96 -10.30 60.01
C GLN A 325 -54.55 -10.48 60.62
N GLU A 326 -54.15 -11.72 60.92
CA GLU A 326 -52.79 -12.08 61.33
C GLU A 326 -51.79 -11.80 60.21
N GLU A 327 -52.07 -12.22 58.97
CA GLU A 327 -51.26 -11.89 57.79
C GLU A 327 -51.14 -10.37 57.54
N LEU A 328 -52.24 -9.62 57.70
CA LEU A 328 -52.24 -8.16 57.56
C LEU A 328 -51.31 -7.49 58.57
N THR A 329 -51.34 -7.93 59.84
CA THR A 329 -50.45 -7.37 60.87
C THR A 329 -48.99 -7.75 60.65
N ALA A 330 -48.71 -8.98 60.21
CA ALA A 330 -47.37 -9.40 59.80
C ALA A 330 -46.85 -8.61 58.58
N LYS A 331 -47.70 -8.34 57.59
CA LYS A 331 -47.36 -7.52 56.42
C LYS A 331 -47.08 -6.08 56.78
N LYS A 332 -47.89 -5.48 57.66
CA LYS A 332 -47.62 -4.13 58.19
C LYS A 332 -46.27 -4.09 58.92
N TRP A 333 -45.95 -5.09 59.74
CA TRP A 333 -44.63 -5.16 60.41
C TRP A 333 -43.47 -5.26 59.41
N GLN A 334 -43.63 -6.01 58.31
CA GLN A 334 -42.63 -6.08 57.24
C GLN A 334 -42.47 -4.74 56.50
N GLU A 335 -43.56 -4.03 56.21
CA GLU A 335 -43.53 -2.69 55.61
C GLU A 335 -42.82 -1.68 56.54
N GLU A 336 -43.13 -1.72 57.83
CA GLU A 336 -42.56 -0.82 58.85
C GLU A 336 -41.07 -1.11 59.13
N ASP A 337 -40.61 -2.34 58.92
CA ASP A 337 -39.18 -2.71 58.93
C ASP A 337 -38.46 -2.28 57.64
N ILE A 338 -39.05 -2.54 56.47
CA ILE A 338 -38.51 -2.08 55.18
C ILE A 338 -38.36 -0.56 55.17
N LYS A 339 -39.34 0.18 55.71
CA LYS A 339 -39.27 1.64 55.84
C LYS A 339 -38.09 2.09 56.70
N LYS A 340 -37.81 1.43 57.83
CA LYS A 340 -36.62 1.73 58.65
C LYS A 340 -35.32 1.49 57.89
N ARG A 341 -35.23 0.43 57.10
CA ARG A 341 -34.06 0.13 56.25
C ARG A 341 -33.87 1.17 55.14
N ILE A 342 -34.96 1.64 54.53
CA ILE A 342 -34.94 2.72 53.53
C ILE A 342 -34.39 4.00 54.16
N ASN A 343 -34.97 4.45 55.29
CA ASN A 343 -34.49 5.64 56.00
C ASN A 343 -33.00 5.56 56.38
N LEU A 344 -32.50 4.38 56.78
CA LEU A 344 -31.08 4.17 57.08
C LEU A 344 -30.21 4.33 55.82
N ALA A 345 -30.60 3.71 54.70
CA ALA A 345 -29.89 3.81 53.43
C ALA A 345 -29.95 5.24 52.83
N GLU A 346 -31.05 5.97 53.05
CA GLU A 346 -31.18 7.39 52.69
C GLU A 346 -30.22 8.27 53.51
N ASN A 347 -30.08 8.04 54.81
CA ASN A 347 -29.10 8.72 55.66
C ASN A 347 -27.64 8.40 55.24
N GLU A 348 -27.34 7.14 54.92
CA GLU A 348 -26.02 6.73 54.41
C GLU A 348 -25.70 7.38 53.04
N LEU A 349 -26.71 7.53 52.18
CA LEU A 349 -26.61 8.24 50.91
C LEU A 349 -26.40 9.75 51.10
N GLU A 350 -27.06 10.37 52.09
CA GLU A 350 -26.87 11.79 52.41
C GLU A 350 -25.46 12.05 52.96
N ILE A 351 -24.97 11.21 53.88
CA ILE A 351 -23.59 11.29 54.42
C ILE A 351 -22.55 11.12 53.31
N THR A 352 -22.71 10.11 52.44
CA THR A 352 -21.76 9.89 51.33
C THR A 352 -21.84 10.97 50.25
N SER A 353 -23.01 11.56 50.02
CA SER A 353 -23.19 12.73 49.16
C SER A 353 -22.47 13.97 49.73
N ALA A 354 -22.60 14.22 51.04
CA ALA A 354 -21.92 15.33 51.72
C ALA A 354 -20.40 15.19 51.65
N LEU A 355 -19.85 14.01 52.00
CA LEU A 355 -18.42 13.71 51.88
C LEU A 355 -17.91 13.87 50.43
N LEU A 356 -18.68 13.37 49.44
CA LEU A 356 -18.34 13.52 48.02
C LEU A 356 -18.33 15.00 47.57
N ASN A 357 -19.14 15.87 48.18
CA ASN A 357 -19.11 17.29 47.88
C ASN A 357 -17.91 17.99 48.55
N GLN A 358 -17.60 17.67 49.81
CA GLN A 358 -16.39 18.14 50.49
C GLN A 358 -15.13 17.78 49.67
N THR A 359 -14.99 16.53 49.21
CA THR A 359 -13.82 16.12 48.40
C THR A 359 -13.79 16.81 47.03
N LYS A 360 -14.92 17.22 46.45
CA LYS A 360 -14.91 18.06 45.23
C LYS A 360 -14.37 19.46 45.52
N GLU A 361 -14.76 20.05 46.66
CA GLU A 361 -14.29 21.37 47.09
C GLU A 361 -12.78 21.34 47.39
N GLU A 362 -12.30 20.32 48.10
CA GLU A 362 -10.86 20.06 48.32
C GLU A 362 -10.09 19.88 47.00
N VAL A 363 -10.66 19.18 46.02
CA VAL A 363 -10.06 19.04 44.67
C VAL A 363 -10.07 20.37 43.90
N VAL A 364 -10.98 21.30 44.21
CA VAL A 364 -10.98 22.66 43.62
C VAL A 364 -9.95 23.55 44.31
N THR A 365 -9.83 23.54 45.64
CA THR A 365 -8.80 24.32 46.34
C THR A 365 -7.40 23.88 45.94
N LEU A 366 -7.12 22.57 45.91
CA LEU A 366 -5.83 22.01 45.46
C LEU A 366 -5.50 22.34 43.99
N LYS A 367 -6.50 22.48 43.12
CA LYS A 367 -6.29 22.97 41.75
C LYS A 367 -5.91 24.44 41.71
N ASN A 368 -6.61 25.28 42.47
CA ASN A 368 -6.33 26.71 42.56
C ASN A 368 -4.95 26.97 43.18
N GLU A 369 -4.57 26.23 44.22
CA GLU A 369 -3.23 26.25 44.83
C GLU A 369 -2.14 25.84 43.82
N ARG A 370 -2.37 24.77 43.04
CA ARG A 370 -1.47 24.34 41.97
C ARG A 370 -1.33 25.41 40.88
N GLU A 371 -2.42 26.08 40.51
CA GLU A 371 -2.40 27.14 39.50
C GLU A 371 -1.66 28.39 40.00
N LEU A 372 -1.88 28.81 41.26
CA LEU A 372 -1.11 29.87 41.92
C LEU A 372 0.39 29.52 42.02
N MET A 373 0.72 28.27 42.33
CA MET A 373 2.11 27.77 42.33
C MET A 373 2.73 27.83 40.93
N LEU A 374 2.00 27.43 39.88
CA LEU A 374 2.47 27.51 38.50
C LEU A 374 2.69 28.96 38.05
N ILE A 375 1.79 29.88 38.41
CA ILE A 375 1.94 31.33 38.15
C ILE A 375 3.18 31.88 38.88
N SER A 376 3.40 31.48 40.13
CA SER A 376 4.60 31.85 40.90
C SER A 376 5.89 31.31 40.27
N HIS A 377 5.89 30.04 39.84
CA HIS A 377 7.04 29.43 39.15
C HIS A 377 7.33 30.11 37.81
N GLN A 378 6.29 30.40 37.02
CA GLN A 378 6.40 31.13 35.76
C GLN A 378 7.02 32.52 35.97
N LYS A 379 6.52 33.28 36.95
CA LYS A 379 7.08 34.59 37.32
C LYS A 379 8.54 34.51 37.77
N ASN A 380 8.91 33.49 38.53
CA ASN A 380 10.31 33.27 38.93
C ASN A 380 11.21 32.93 37.73
N ILE A 381 10.71 32.16 36.77
CA ILE A 381 11.42 31.86 35.52
C ILE A 381 11.60 33.13 34.68
N GLU A 382 10.58 33.98 34.56
CA GLU A 382 10.64 35.28 33.88
C GLU A 382 11.65 36.23 34.56
N GLN A 383 11.65 36.32 35.89
CA GLN A 383 12.65 37.10 36.64
C GLN A 383 14.08 36.57 36.45
N LEU A 384 14.27 35.24 36.40
CA LEU A 384 15.58 34.65 36.11
C LEU A 384 16.01 34.94 34.67
N GLN A 385 15.11 34.81 33.69
CA GLN A 385 15.38 35.14 32.29
C GLN A 385 15.76 36.61 32.12
N GLU A 386 15.07 37.53 32.80
CA GLU A 386 15.42 38.96 32.75
C GLU A 386 16.73 39.26 33.47
N THR A 387 17.03 38.55 34.58
CA THR A 387 18.34 38.64 35.25
C THR A 387 19.47 38.14 34.34
N PHE A 388 19.24 37.09 33.54
CA PHE A 388 20.21 36.65 32.52
C PHE A 388 20.31 37.62 31.34
N ARG A 389 19.21 38.23 30.90
CA ARG A 389 19.21 39.28 29.86
C ARG A 389 20.02 40.51 30.31
N GLN A 390 19.83 40.97 31.54
CA GLN A 390 20.62 42.08 32.09
C GLN A 390 22.10 41.72 32.17
N LYS A 391 22.45 40.52 32.66
CA LYS A 391 23.84 40.06 32.69
C LYS A 391 24.50 39.99 31.31
N LEU A 392 23.77 39.59 30.28
CA LEU A 392 24.29 39.60 28.90
C LEU A 392 24.58 41.03 28.40
N LEU A 393 23.73 42.01 28.76
CA LEU A 393 23.98 43.43 28.47
C LEU A 393 25.19 43.97 29.26
N ASP A 394 25.36 43.54 30.51
CA ASP A 394 26.51 43.90 31.35
C ASP A 394 27.82 43.25 30.81
N ASP A 395 27.75 41.99 30.35
CA ASP A 395 28.87 41.26 29.74
C ASP A 395 29.26 41.83 28.37
N ASP A 396 28.30 42.29 27.55
CA ASP A 396 28.59 42.95 26.27
C ASP A 396 29.18 44.36 26.46
N ASN A 397 28.80 45.09 27.53
CA ASN A 397 29.48 46.32 27.96
C ASN A 397 30.94 46.04 28.37
N TRP A 398 31.22 44.92 29.04
CA TRP A 398 32.59 44.46 29.28
C TRP A 398 33.32 44.04 27.99
N ARG A 399 32.62 43.45 27.01
CA ARG A 399 33.17 43.09 25.69
C ARG A 399 33.62 44.34 24.92
N GLU A 400 32.74 45.33 24.75
CA GLU A 400 33.08 46.59 24.08
C GLU A 400 34.28 47.27 24.74
N LYS A 401 34.35 47.23 26.08
CA LYS A 401 35.48 47.79 26.84
C LYS A 401 36.79 47.03 26.61
N ILE A 402 36.76 45.70 26.52
CA ILE A 402 37.94 44.87 26.20
C ILE A 402 38.37 45.07 24.75
N GLU A 403 37.44 45.14 23.81
CA GLU A 403 37.74 45.39 22.39
C GLU A 403 38.25 46.81 22.14
N ALA A 404 37.83 47.79 22.95
CA ALA A 404 38.39 49.14 22.96
C ALA A 404 39.84 49.20 23.48
N GLU A 405 40.22 48.40 24.49
CA GLU A 405 41.62 48.29 24.92
C GLU A 405 42.47 47.54 23.88
N PHE A 406 41.98 46.42 23.31
CA PHE A 406 42.67 45.74 22.20
C PHE A 406 42.83 46.62 20.95
N ALA A 407 41.91 47.56 20.69
CA ALA A 407 42.06 48.53 19.61
C ALA A 407 43.20 49.52 19.87
N LYS A 408 43.42 49.95 21.13
CA LYS A 408 44.58 50.78 21.51
C LYS A 408 45.88 50.00 21.40
N GLU A 409 45.92 48.77 21.92
CA GLU A 409 47.11 47.92 21.90
C GLU A 409 47.54 47.61 20.45
N ARG A 410 46.58 47.31 19.56
CA ARG A 410 46.83 47.17 18.12
C ARG A 410 47.34 48.45 17.47
N ALA A 411 46.87 49.63 17.90
CA ALA A 411 47.38 50.90 17.40
C ALA A 411 48.83 51.16 17.87
N GLN A 412 49.17 50.77 19.11
CA GLN A 412 50.53 50.86 19.64
C GLN A 412 51.49 49.94 18.87
N TYR A 413 51.16 48.65 18.72
CA TYR A 413 51.97 47.72 17.92
C TYR A 413 52.15 48.16 16.46
N LEU A 414 51.17 48.86 15.89
CA LEU A 414 51.28 49.36 14.51
C LEU A 414 52.26 50.54 14.40
N VAL A 415 52.30 51.42 15.40
CA VAL A 415 53.32 52.49 15.49
C VAL A 415 54.71 51.90 15.74
N GLU A 416 54.86 50.97 16.69
CA GLU A 416 56.13 50.28 16.95
C GLU A 416 56.67 49.57 15.69
N PHE A 417 55.77 48.96 14.89
CA PHE A 417 56.13 48.33 13.62
C PHE A 417 56.54 49.35 12.54
N GLU A 418 55.90 50.52 12.47
CA GLU A 418 56.32 51.59 11.56
C GLU A 418 57.68 52.19 11.94
N GLU A 419 57.95 52.37 13.24
CA GLU A 419 59.27 52.79 13.76
C GLU A 419 60.36 51.74 13.45
N GLN A 420 60.09 50.46 13.69
CA GLN A 420 61.05 49.40 13.40
C GLN A 420 61.27 49.22 11.88
N ALA A 421 60.25 49.44 11.06
CA ALA A 421 60.35 49.48 9.60
C ALA A 421 61.06 50.74 9.05
N LEU A 422 61.21 51.81 9.84
CA LEU A 422 62.10 52.93 9.53
C LEU A 422 63.56 52.58 9.86
N LEU A 423 63.82 52.00 11.05
CA LEU A 423 65.17 51.56 11.44
C LEU A 423 65.79 50.60 10.41
N PHE A 424 65.04 49.60 9.94
CA PHE A 424 65.53 48.69 8.90
C PHE A 424 65.79 49.37 7.54
N LYS A 425 65.11 50.49 7.21
CA LYS A 425 65.41 51.27 5.99
C LYS A 425 66.69 52.08 6.14
N GLU A 426 66.98 52.59 7.34
CA GLU A 426 68.22 53.31 7.64
C GLU A 426 69.42 52.36 7.66
N GLU A 427 69.28 51.19 8.28
CA GLU A 427 70.29 50.12 8.29
C GLU A 427 70.57 49.58 6.86
N ALA A 428 69.52 49.27 6.10
CA ALA A 428 69.69 48.82 4.71
C ALA A 428 70.31 49.90 3.81
N LYS A 429 70.06 51.18 4.07
CA LYS A 429 70.70 52.29 3.37
C LYS A 429 72.20 52.38 3.74
N LEU A 430 72.54 52.22 5.02
CA LEU A 430 73.92 52.24 5.50
C LEU A 430 74.76 51.15 4.81
N GLU A 431 74.29 49.90 4.78
CA GLU A 431 75.02 48.80 4.12
C GLU A 431 75.16 49.03 2.60
N LEU A 432 74.14 49.60 1.95
CA LEU A 432 74.19 49.93 0.52
C LEU A 432 75.19 51.06 0.22
N ASP A 433 75.35 52.02 1.13
CA ASP A 433 76.37 53.07 1.03
C ASP A 433 77.79 52.52 1.31
N ILE A 434 77.96 51.61 2.29
CA ILE A 434 79.21 50.86 2.51
C ILE A 434 79.59 50.02 1.27
N GLU A 435 78.63 49.36 0.64
CA GLU A 435 78.88 48.53 -0.55
C GLU A 435 79.27 49.36 -1.78
N LYS A 436 78.72 50.58 -1.94
CA LYS A 436 79.21 51.56 -2.94
C LYS A 436 80.66 51.94 -2.69
N GLU A 437 81.06 52.14 -1.43
CA GLU A 437 82.43 52.54 -1.08
C GLU A 437 83.43 51.43 -1.42
N LYS A 438 83.15 50.18 -1.05
CA LYS A 438 83.92 48.99 -1.48
C LYS A 438 84.05 48.91 -3.01
N HIS A 439 82.96 49.13 -3.75
CA HIS A 439 82.97 49.12 -5.22
C HIS A 439 83.80 50.27 -5.80
N GLN A 440 83.79 51.45 -5.18
CA GLN A 440 84.58 52.61 -5.58
C GLN A 440 86.09 52.36 -5.37
N GLU A 441 86.49 51.67 -4.28
CA GLU A 441 87.87 51.23 -4.08
C GLU A 441 88.32 50.22 -5.15
N ILE A 442 87.48 49.24 -5.49
CA ILE A 442 87.75 48.26 -6.55
C ILE A 442 87.95 48.95 -7.91
N ILE A 443 87.13 49.97 -8.23
CA ILE A 443 87.29 50.77 -9.46
C ILE A 443 88.61 51.55 -9.46
N GLN A 444 89.05 52.10 -8.32
CA GLN A 444 90.36 52.75 -8.20
C GLN A 444 91.51 51.76 -8.38
N LYS A 445 91.40 50.54 -7.83
CA LYS A 445 92.39 49.47 -7.99
C LYS A 445 92.56 49.07 -9.47
N TYR A 446 91.46 48.83 -10.19
CA TYR A 446 91.53 48.47 -11.62
C TYR A 446 92.07 49.59 -12.51
N LYS A 447 91.80 50.88 -12.20
CA LYS A 447 92.46 52.00 -12.90
C LYS A 447 93.99 51.96 -12.74
N LYS A 448 94.47 51.69 -11.52
CA LYS A 448 95.90 51.64 -11.24
C LYS A 448 96.59 50.45 -11.93
N GLU A 449 95.91 49.30 -12.01
CA GLU A 449 96.36 48.13 -12.77
C GLU A 449 96.38 48.41 -14.29
N GLN A 450 95.40 49.17 -14.81
CA GLN A 450 95.42 49.63 -16.20
C GLN A 450 96.63 50.54 -16.50
N GLU A 451 96.95 51.48 -15.61
CA GLU A 451 98.11 52.38 -15.74
C GLU A 451 99.45 51.59 -15.75
N GLU A 452 99.61 50.59 -14.88
CA GLU A 452 100.79 49.71 -14.89
C GLU A 452 100.91 48.86 -16.17
N LEU A 453 99.79 48.37 -16.72
CA LEU A 453 99.78 47.62 -17.97
C LEU A 453 100.11 48.52 -19.17
N GLN A 454 99.61 49.76 -19.18
CA GLN A 454 99.91 50.74 -20.22
C GLN A 454 101.39 51.17 -20.21
N MET A 455 102.03 51.20 -19.04
CA MET A 455 103.48 51.38 -18.90
C MET A 455 104.24 50.22 -19.55
N LYS A 456 103.95 48.97 -19.16
CA LYS A 456 104.60 47.75 -19.68
C LYS A 456 104.46 47.59 -21.21
N ILE A 457 103.32 48.00 -21.78
CA ILE A 457 103.12 48.02 -23.25
C ILE A 457 104.06 49.04 -23.92
N SER A 458 104.28 50.20 -23.28
CA SER A 458 105.18 51.25 -23.80
C SER A 458 106.65 50.79 -23.81
N ASP A 459 107.09 50.10 -22.76
CA ASP A 459 108.44 49.54 -22.66
C ASP A 459 108.69 48.47 -23.73
N LEU A 460 107.75 47.53 -23.92
CA LEU A 460 107.85 46.48 -24.95
C LEU A 460 107.92 47.05 -26.38
N ILE A 461 107.22 48.15 -26.66
CA ILE A 461 107.32 48.86 -27.95
C ILE A 461 108.71 49.48 -28.13
N ALA A 462 109.30 50.04 -27.07
CA ALA A 462 110.64 50.62 -27.11
C ALA A 462 111.74 49.56 -27.35
N ASP A 463 111.60 48.38 -26.74
CA ASP A 463 112.49 47.24 -26.97
C ASP A 463 112.37 46.70 -28.40
N ALA A 464 111.16 46.38 -28.87
CA ALA A 464 110.95 45.87 -30.23
C ALA A 464 111.43 46.86 -31.33
N THR A 465 111.30 48.17 -31.08
CA THR A 465 111.82 49.22 -31.98
C THR A 465 113.35 49.25 -32.05
N ARG A 466 114.05 48.75 -31.02
CA ARG A 466 115.52 48.65 -30.98
C ARG A 466 116.02 47.48 -31.81
N ASP A 467 115.37 46.32 -31.69
CA ASP A 467 115.80 45.09 -32.35
C ASP A 467 115.60 45.16 -33.88
N VAL A 468 114.47 45.71 -34.34
CA VAL A 468 114.22 45.95 -35.78
C VAL A 468 115.29 46.87 -36.40
N ARG A 469 115.83 47.84 -35.65
CA ARG A 469 116.91 48.72 -36.14
C ARG A 469 118.25 47.99 -36.29
N LEU A 470 118.54 47.01 -35.44
CA LEU A 470 119.73 46.15 -35.55
C LEU A 470 119.63 45.18 -36.74
N GLU A 471 118.43 44.65 -36.99
CA GLU A 471 118.19 43.74 -38.12
C GLU A 471 118.28 44.46 -39.48
N VAL A 472 117.75 45.68 -39.60
CA VAL A 472 117.93 46.51 -40.82
C VAL A 472 119.41 46.76 -41.12
N ALA A 473 120.21 47.17 -40.12
CA ALA A 473 121.63 47.46 -40.31
C ALA A 473 122.46 46.22 -40.73
N THR A 474 122.04 45.00 -40.35
CA THR A 474 122.69 43.76 -40.80
C THR A 474 122.27 43.31 -42.20
N LEU A 475 121.09 43.73 -42.69
CA LEU A 475 120.65 43.50 -44.07
C LEU A 475 121.33 44.46 -45.06
N GLU A 476 121.47 45.75 -44.71
CA GLU A 476 122.18 46.74 -45.54
C GLU A 476 123.63 46.32 -45.84
N LYS A 477 124.34 45.75 -44.86
CA LYS A 477 125.70 45.24 -45.03
C LYS A 477 125.78 44.11 -46.08
N LYS A 478 124.88 43.12 -45.98
CA LYS A 478 124.83 41.97 -46.91
C LYS A 478 124.53 42.39 -48.35
N LEU A 479 123.63 43.37 -48.53
CA LEU A 479 123.30 43.91 -49.85
C LEU A 479 124.53 44.55 -50.53
N ASN A 480 125.38 45.23 -49.77
CA ASN A 480 126.59 45.85 -50.30
C ASN A 480 127.68 44.81 -50.63
N GLU A 481 127.80 43.75 -49.82
CA GLU A 481 128.75 42.65 -50.05
C GLU A 481 128.43 41.86 -51.33
N SER A 482 127.15 41.52 -51.59
CA SER A 482 126.73 40.85 -52.83
C SER A 482 126.93 41.71 -54.08
N ARG A 483 126.90 43.05 -53.96
CA ARG A 483 127.07 43.97 -55.10
C ARG A 483 128.49 43.95 -55.67
N VAL A 484 129.50 43.72 -54.83
CA VAL A 484 130.92 43.71 -55.25
C VAL A 484 131.26 42.44 -56.04
N GLN A 485 130.79 41.27 -55.58
CA GLN A 485 131.04 39.99 -56.28
C GLN A 485 130.47 39.99 -57.71
N TYR A 486 129.31 40.63 -57.92
CA TYR A 486 128.67 40.68 -59.24
C TYR A 486 129.46 41.52 -60.25
N THR A 487 130.18 42.56 -59.81
CA THR A 487 131.08 43.33 -60.68
C THR A 487 132.35 42.56 -61.05
N GLU A 488 132.94 41.81 -60.12
CA GLU A 488 134.17 41.04 -60.35
C GLU A 488 133.95 39.87 -61.33
N GLU A 489 132.79 39.19 -61.29
CA GLU A 489 132.45 38.18 -62.29
C GLU A 489 132.25 38.76 -63.71
N SER A 490 131.82 40.01 -63.83
CA SER A 490 131.55 40.65 -65.13
C SER A 490 132.85 40.89 -65.90
N GLU A 491 133.85 41.49 -65.25
CA GLU A 491 135.16 41.78 -65.86
C GLU A 491 135.98 40.52 -66.20
N SER A 492 135.64 39.38 -65.60
CA SER A 492 136.24 38.08 -65.93
C SER A 492 135.71 37.57 -67.28
N LYS A 493 134.39 37.54 -67.44
CA LYS A 493 133.70 37.06 -68.65
C LYS A 493 133.97 37.94 -69.87
N GLU A 494 134.16 39.25 -69.67
CA GLU A 494 134.48 40.17 -70.77
C GLU A 494 135.89 39.94 -71.36
N LYS A 495 136.85 39.49 -70.55
CA LYS A 495 138.19 39.08 -71.00
C LYS A 495 138.16 37.73 -71.73
N GLU A 496 137.25 36.84 -71.36
CA GLU A 496 137.02 35.56 -72.07
C GLU A 496 136.44 35.79 -73.47
N ILE A 497 135.49 36.72 -73.61
CA ILE A 497 134.89 37.11 -74.90
C ILE A 497 135.94 37.65 -75.90
N GLU A 498 136.92 38.44 -75.45
CA GLU A 498 137.96 38.99 -76.34
C GLU A 498 138.91 37.90 -76.87
N ASN A 499 139.22 36.88 -76.05
CA ASN A 499 139.99 35.72 -76.50
C ASN A 499 139.22 34.88 -77.54
N LEU A 500 137.90 34.74 -77.36
CA LEU A 500 137.04 34.03 -78.32
C LEU A 500 136.95 34.73 -79.68
N LYS A 501 136.95 36.07 -79.73
CA LYS A 501 136.97 36.83 -81.01
C LYS A 501 138.20 36.51 -81.87
N ASN A 502 139.38 36.42 -81.24
CA ASN A 502 140.62 36.08 -81.95
C ASN A 502 140.56 34.65 -82.53
N LEU A 503 139.93 33.72 -81.82
CA LEU A 503 139.74 32.35 -82.30
C LEU A 503 138.73 32.26 -83.46
N VAL A 504 137.67 33.09 -83.43
CA VAL A 504 136.70 33.20 -84.54
C VAL A 504 137.37 33.71 -85.82
N ALA A 505 138.25 34.70 -85.74
CA ALA A 505 138.99 35.20 -86.91
C ALA A 505 139.89 34.13 -87.56
N GLU A 506 140.47 33.21 -86.77
CA GLU A 506 141.20 32.05 -87.31
C GLU A 506 140.25 31.10 -88.06
N PHE A 507 139.08 30.79 -87.49
CA PHE A 507 138.07 29.96 -88.15
C PHE A 507 137.51 30.58 -89.43
N GLU A 508 137.29 31.90 -89.50
CA GLU A 508 136.84 32.59 -90.72
C GLU A 508 137.82 32.42 -91.88
N SER A 509 139.13 32.43 -91.61
CA SER A 509 140.17 32.18 -92.63
C SER A 509 140.14 30.74 -93.17
N ARG A 510 139.68 29.79 -92.34
CA ARG A 510 139.61 28.36 -92.65
C ARG A 510 138.32 28.02 -93.42
N LEU A 511 137.19 28.59 -92.98
CA LEU A 511 135.89 28.47 -93.63
C LEU A 511 135.93 28.95 -95.09
N LYS A 512 136.68 30.04 -95.34
CA LYS A 512 136.90 30.60 -96.69
C LYS A 512 137.72 29.71 -97.64
N LYS A 513 138.21 28.56 -97.18
CA LYS A 513 138.85 27.52 -98.01
C LYS A 513 137.99 26.28 -98.23
N GLU A 514 136.84 26.22 -97.57
CA GLU A 514 135.95 25.05 -97.51
C GLU A 514 134.58 25.34 -98.17
N ILE A 515 134.13 26.61 -98.09
CA ILE A 515 132.97 27.14 -98.83
C ILE A 515 133.10 26.94 -100.35
N ASP A 516 134.28 27.23 -100.92
CA ASP A 516 134.56 27.07 -102.37
C ASP A 516 134.38 25.62 -102.89
N ASN A 517 134.26 24.62 -102.01
CA ASN A 517 133.90 23.24 -102.36
C ASN A 517 132.46 22.86 -101.92
N SER A 518 132.01 23.33 -100.76
CA SER A 518 130.76 22.88 -100.12
C SER A 518 129.48 23.41 -100.78
N ASP A 519 129.52 24.60 -101.41
CA ASP A 519 128.35 25.19 -102.08
C ASP A 519 127.89 24.38 -103.31
N SER A 520 128.69 23.43 -103.79
CA SER A 520 128.29 22.45 -104.82
C SER A 520 127.40 21.30 -104.30
N VAL A 521 127.34 21.08 -102.97
CA VAL A 521 126.67 19.91 -102.36
C VAL A 521 125.38 20.29 -101.62
N SER A 522 125.35 21.48 -101.02
CA SER A 522 124.21 21.96 -100.22
C SER A 522 122.95 22.22 -101.06
N GLU A 523 123.10 22.61 -102.33
CA GLU A 523 121.95 22.92 -103.20
C GLU A 523 121.19 21.67 -103.68
N ASP A 524 121.87 20.52 -103.81
CA ASP A 524 121.21 19.24 -104.08
C ASP A 524 120.55 18.64 -102.83
N LEU A 525 121.15 18.79 -101.63
CA LEU A 525 120.42 18.45 -100.40
C LEU A 525 119.20 19.34 -100.16
N LYS A 526 119.10 20.57 -100.70
CA LYS A 526 117.84 21.34 -100.63
C LYS A 526 116.65 20.74 -101.41
N LYS A 527 116.88 19.65 -102.15
CA LYS A 527 115.84 18.80 -102.77
C LYS A 527 115.44 17.61 -101.88
N GLU A 528 116.00 17.55 -100.66
CA GLU A 528 115.54 16.73 -99.52
C GLU A 528 114.03 16.78 -99.29
N MET A 529 113.56 15.80 -98.50
CA MET A 529 112.45 15.86 -97.53
C MET A 529 111.10 16.42 -97.98
N LYS A 530 111.03 17.65 -98.50
CA LYS A 530 109.82 18.25 -99.07
C LYS A 530 109.22 17.45 -100.22
N GLN A 531 110.01 16.66 -100.95
CA GLN A 531 109.47 15.69 -101.91
C GLN A 531 109.03 14.36 -101.26
N LYS A 532 109.55 13.98 -100.09
CA LYS A 532 109.34 12.65 -99.48
C LYS A 532 108.39 12.60 -98.29
N SER A 533 108.30 13.66 -97.48
CA SER A 533 107.32 13.79 -96.41
C SER A 533 105.90 13.90 -96.99
N ASP A 534 105.69 14.87 -97.88
CA ASP A 534 104.46 15.12 -98.62
C ASP A 534 104.02 13.92 -99.48
N GLU A 535 104.94 13.01 -99.81
CA GLU A 535 104.65 11.78 -100.57
C GLU A 535 104.29 10.60 -99.66
N LEU A 536 104.93 10.46 -98.49
CA LEU A 536 104.59 9.42 -97.51
C LEU A 536 103.17 9.62 -96.95
N GLU A 537 102.76 10.86 -96.68
CA GLU A 537 101.42 11.18 -96.21
C GLU A 537 100.34 10.87 -97.26
N ARG A 538 100.62 11.17 -98.54
CA ARG A 538 99.77 10.74 -99.67
C ARG A 538 99.70 9.22 -99.80
N VAL A 539 100.80 8.50 -99.56
CA VAL A 539 100.83 7.03 -99.65
C VAL A 539 99.99 6.37 -98.54
N MET A 540 99.96 6.90 -97.31
CA MET A 540 99.07 6.36 -96.26
C MET A 540 97.59 6.52 -96.61
N LEU A 541 97.19 7.69 -97.14
CA LEU A 541 95.82 7.94 -97.59
C LEU A 541 95.46 7.03 -98.78
N ALA A 542 96.35 6.91 -99.77
CA ALA A 542 96.15 6.04 -100.93
C ALA A 542 96.08 4.55 -100.54
N GLN A 543 96.91 4.08 -99.60
CA GLN A 543 96.88 2.71 -99.09
C GLN A 543 95.54 2.39 -98.41
N THR A 544 94.99 3.35 -97.65
CA THR A 544 93.70 3.20 -96.98
C THR A 544 92.54 3.13 -97.99
N GLN A 545 92.56 3.97 -99.03
CA GLN A 545 91.56 3.96 -100.10
C GLN A 545 91.66 2.71 -101.00
N LEU A 546 92.88 2.28 -101.34
CA LEU A 546 93.11 1.07 -102.14
C LEU A 546 92.67 -0.20 -101.41
N LEU A 547 92.84 -0.28 -100.08
CA LEU A 547 92.34 -1.43 -99.30
C LEU A 547 90.80 -1.49 -99.32
N GLN A 548 90.13 -0.33 -99.31
CA GLN A 548 88.68 -0.24 -99.40
C GLN A 548 88.17 -0.61 -100.81
N GLN A 549 88.83 -0.12 -101.87
CA GLN A 549 88.52 -0.49 -103.26
C GLN A 549 88.86 -1.95 -103.58
N PHE A 550 89.92 -2.53 -102.99
CA PHE A 550 90.29 -3.93 -103.17
C PHE A 550 89.22 -4.87 -102.63
N ASN A 551 88.62 -4.55 -101.47
CA ASN A 551 87.52 -5.35 -100.92
C ASN A 551 86.26 -5.25 -101.80
N GLN A 552 85.88 -4.04 -102.25
CA GLN A 552 84.74 -3.87 -103.17
C GLN A 552 84.94 -4.60 -104.50
N SER A 553 86.13 -4.46 -105.11
CA SER A 553 86.45 -5.15 -106.37
C SER A 553 86.64 -6.66 -106.21
N GLN A 554 86.93 -7.16 -104.99
CA GLN A 554 86.91 -8.60 -104.68
C GLN A 554 85.47 -9.14 -104.63
N GLU A 555 84.53 -8.40 -104.02
CA GLU A 555 83.10 -8.73 -104.05
C GLU A 555 82.53 -8.69 -105.49
N GLU A 556 82.87 -7.67 -106.27
CA GLU A 556 82.52 -7.61 -107.70
C GLU A 556 83.18 -8.73 -108.51
N ASN A 557 84.41 -9.15 -108.20
CA ASN A 557 85.07 -10.26 -108.90
C ASN A 557 84.36 -11.59 -108.66
N ILE A 558 83.84 -11.83 -107.45
CA ILE A 558 83.01 -13.01 -107.15
C ILE A 558 81.70 -12.97 -107.96
N PHE A 559 81.04 -11.80 -108.04
CA PHE A 559 79.85 -11.62 -108.86
C PHE A 559 80.12 -11.82 -110.36
N LEU A 560 81.27 -11.35 -110.86
CA LEU A 560 81.71 -11.55 -112.23
C LEU A 560 82.12 -13.00 -112.53
N GLN A 561 82.75 -13.72 -111.60
CA GLN A 561 83.04 -15.15 -111.76
C GLN A 561 81.75 -15.98 -111.91
N GLU A 562 80.73 -15.71 -111.08
CA GLU A 562 79.40 -16.35 -111.19
C GLU A 562 78.65 -15.93 -112.48
N THR A 563 78.93 -14.75 -113.02
CA THR A 563 78.39 -14.31 -114.33
C THR A 563 79.11 -15.01 -115.49
N VAL A 564 80.44 -15.09 -115.46
CA VAL A 564 81.26 -15.78 -116.47
C VAL A 564 80.99 -17.30 -116.47
N ARG A 565 80.65 -17.89 -115.33
CA ARG A 565 80.21 -19.30 -115.25
C ARG A 565 79.02 -19.59 -116.19
N ARG A 566 78.09 -18.64 -116.35
CA ARG A 566 76.93 -18.77 -117.25
C ARG A 566 77.30 -18.57 -118.72
N GLU A 567 78.18 -17.61 -119.02
CA GLU A 567 78.79 -17.51 -120.37
C GLU A 567 79.52 -18.79 -120.80
N CYS A 568 80.11 -19.53 -119.85
CA CYS A 568 80.73 -20.83 -120.14
C CYS A 568 79.70 -21.95 -120.39
N GLU A 569 78.53 -21.90 -119.75
CA GLU A 569 77.45 -22.86 -119.96
C GLU A 569 76.77 -22.65 -121.33
N GLU A 570 76.44 -21.41 -121.72
CA GLU A 570 75.89 -21.10 -123.04
C GLU A 570 76.91 -21.35 -124.19
N ARG A 571 78.21 -21.12 -123.95
CA ARG A 571 79.26 -21.49 -124.93
C ARG A 571 79.48 -22.99 -125.05
N PHE A 572 79.08 -23.81 -124.08
CA PHE A 572 79.20 -25.27 -124.18
C PHE A 572 78.28 -25.81 -125.28
N GLU A 573 77.00 -25.40 -125.28
CA GLU A 573 76.01 -25.78 -126.31
C GLU A 573 76.45 -25.34 -127.72
N LEU A 574 76.97 -24.11 -127.87
CA LEU A 574 77.50 -23.62 -129.15
C LEU A 574 78.79 -24.34 -129.60
N THR A 575 79.60 -24.83 -128.66
CA THR A 575 80.80 -25.63 -128.99
C THR A 575 80.43 -27.03 -129.47
N GLU A 576 79.31 -27.59 -129.00
CA GLU A 576 78.79 -28.88 -129.48
C GLU A 576 78.35 -28.80 -130.95
N ALA A 577 77.66 -27.72 -131.36
CA ALA A 577 77.34 -27.48 -132.78
C ALA A 577 78.59 -27.38 -133.68
N LEU A 578 79.69 -26.86 -133.13
CA LEU A 578 81.00 -26.76 -133.80
C LEU A 578 81.71 -28.13 -133.94
N SER A 579 81.29 -29.16 -133.20
CA SER A 579 81.83 -30.52 -133.31
C SER A 579 81.29 -31.25 -134.56
N GLN A 580 79.99 -31.18 -134.82
CA GLN A 580 79.33 -31.87 -135.94
C GLN A 580 79.85 -31.39 -137.30
N ALA A 581 80.15 -30.09 -137.44
CA ALA A 581 80.73 -29.53 -138.65
C ALA A 581 82.17 -30.01 -138.94
N ARG A 582 82.92 -30.47 -137.93
CA ARG A 582 84.26 -31.03 -138.12
C ARG A 582 84.25 -32.47 -138.62
N GLU A 583 83.21 -33.23 -138.34
CA GLU A 583 83.12 -34.65 -138.71
C GLU A 583 83.09 -34.85 -140.23
N GLN A 584 82.44 -33.96 -140.98
CA GLN A 584 82.41 -33.99 -142.45
C GLN A 584 83.72 -33.56 -143.13
N LEU A 585 84.65 -32.92 -142.42
CA LEU A 585 85.90 -32.37 -142.99
C LEU A 585 87.15 -33.23 -142.72
N LEU A 586 87.03 -34.31 -141.94
CA LEU A 586 88.16 -35.18 -141.57
C LEU A 586 88.30 -36.44 -142.42
N GLU A 587 87.49 -36.61 -143.47
CA GLU A 587 87.55 -37.77 -144.38
C GLU A 587 88.88 -37.87 -145.17
N LEU A 588 89.61 -36.76 -145.34
CA LEU A 588 90.80 -36.67 -146.22
C LEU A 588 92.11 -36.21 -145.57
N LYS A 589 92.53 -36.86 -144.47
CA LYS A 589 93.87 -37.50 -144.38
C LYS A 589 94.14 -38.27 -143.08
N LYS A 590 94.00 -39.61 -143.14
CA LYS A 590 94.89 -40.58 -142.48
C LYS A 590 94.73 -42.02 -142.98
N LEU A 591 94.80 -42.21 -144.31
CA LEU A 591 95.11 -43.52 -144.87
C LEU A 591 96.59 -43.85 -144.60
N SER A 592 96.88 -45.08 -144.15
CA SER A 592 98.14 -45.51 -143.49
C SER A 592 98.36 -44.82 -142.12
N GLY A 593 98.07 -45.42 -140.95
CA GLY A 593 97.74 -46.82 -140.61
C GLY A 593 98.93 -47.57 -139.96
N SER A 594 98.79 -48.43 -138.93
CA SER A 594 97.59 -48.90 -138.21
C SER A 594 97.91 -49.43 -136.78
N PHE A 595 96.83 -49.61 -135.99
CA PHE A 595 96.63 -50.23 -134.64
C PHE A 595 97.23 -51.65 -134.41
N PRO A 596 97.14 -52.36 -133.23
CA PRO A 596 96.21 -52.18 -132.07
C PRO A 596 96.61 -52.51 -130.57
N LEU A 597 95.89 -51.87 -129.63
CA LEU A 597 95.22 -52.38 -128.38
C LEU A 597 95.91 -53.03 -127.13
N SER A 598 95.37 -52.64 -125.94
CA SER A 598 95.10 -53.45 -124.70
C SER A 598 96.17 -53.53 -123.55
N PRO A 599 95.92 -54.12 -122.35
CA PRO A 599 95.46 -53.34 -121.16
C PRO A 599 96.15 -53.65 -119.78
N CYS A 600 95.69 -52.96 -118.72
CA CYS A 600 95.78 -53.30 -117.26
C CYS A 600 97.10 -53.22 -116.43
N SER A 601 97.08 -52.29 -115.44
CA SER A 601 97.53 -52.44 -114.02
C SER A 601 99.02 -52.43 -113.55
N LEU A 602 99.20 -51.90 -112.32
CA LEU A 602 100.35 -51.99 -111.35
C LEU A 602 101.58 -51.02 -111.41
N ILE A 603 101.75 -50.25 -110.31
CA ILE A 603 102.96 -49.91 -109.49
C ILE A 603 104.34 -49.55 -110.17
N GLN A 604 104.97 -48.39 -109.85
CA GLN A 604 106.24 -48.22 -109.03
C GLN A 604 107.04 -46.86 -109.17
N SER A 605 107.45 -46.28 -108.02
CA SER A 605 108.71 -45.55 -107.66
C SER A 605 109.51 -44.51 -108.53
N SER A 606 109.60 -43.26 -108.02
CA SER A 606 110.82 -42.58 -107.43
C SER A 606 111.79 -41.62 -108.20
N LEU A 607 112.45 -40.74 -107.39
CA LEU A 607 113.67 -39.88 -107.58
C LEU A 607 113.51 -38.52 -108.36
N THR A 608 114.18 -37.38 -108.06
CA THR A 608 115.36 -37.09 -107.18
C THR A 608 115.49 -35.59 -106.69
N THR A 609 115.88 -35.34 -105.41
CA THR A 609 116.66 -34.17 -104.82
C THR A 609 116.18 -32.69 -104.94
N SER A 610 116.52 -31.71 -104.05
CA SER A 610 117.49 -31.62 -102.91
C SER A 610 117.10 -30.65 -101.74
N ALA A 611 117.98 -30.51 -100.72
CA ALA A 611 117.84 -29.87 -99.37
C ALA A 611 117.90 -28.30 -99.31
N ALA A 612 117.87 -27.53 -98.18
CA ALA A 612 118.10 -27.68 -96.70
C ALA A 612 117.30 -26.58 -95.89
N ALA A 613 117.06 -26.50 -94.56
CA ALA A 613 117.58 -27.03 -93.25
C ALA A 613 118.65 -26.14 -92.53
N VAL A 614 118.69 -25.85 -91.18
CA VAL A 614 117.81 -26.07 -89.98
C VAL A 614 118.35 -25.34 -88.69
N THR A 615 117.67 -25.41 -87.50
CA THR A 615 118.12 -25.11 -86.07
C THR A 615 118.20 -23.63 -85.54
N ASN A 616 118.17 -23.25 -84.21
CA ASN A 616 118.11 -23.94 -82.88
C ASN A 616 117.66 -23.07 -81.63
N GLN A 617 117.11 -23.71 -80.57
CA GLN A 617 117.18 -23.46 -79.08
C GLN A 617 116.63 -22.16 -78.35
N ARG A 618 116.34 -22.08 -77.01
CA ARG A 618 115.89 -23.05 -75.92
C ARG A 618 115.69 -22.42 -74.47
N GLU A 619 114.58 -22.75 -73.74
CA GLU A 619 114.34 -22.76 -72.24
C GLU A 619 114.49 -21.46 -71.36
N ARG A 620 114.08 -21.27 -70.07
CA ARG A 620 113.28 -21.95 -68.97
C ARG A 620 112.87 -20.86 -67.91
N SER A 621 111.65 -20.76 -67.33
CA SER A 621 111.05 -21.43 -66.12
C SER A 621 111.38 -20.79 -64.71
N PRO A 622 110.97 -21.31 -63.50
CA PRO A 622 109.77 -20.78 -62.80
C PRO A 622 109.73 -20.68 -61.23
N ALA A 623 108.66 -20.08 -60.68
CA ALA A 623 107.86 -20.45 -59.46
C ALA A 623 108.35 -20.38 -57.96
N ARG A 624 107.34 -20.18 -57.07
CA ARG A 624 107.08 -20.75 -55.70
C ARG A 624 107.74 -20.23 -54.37
N LEU A 625 106.85 -20.09 -53.35
CA LEU A 625 106.93 -20.52 -51.92
C LEU A 625 107.73 -19.78 -50.80
N ASN A 626 107.19 -19.93 -49.55
CA ASN A 626 107.86 -20.01 -48.22
C ASN A 626 108.46 -18.72 -47.57
N SER A 627 108.72 -18.62 -46.25
CA SER A 627 108.18 -19.29 -45.01
C SER A 627 108.75 -18.62 -43.73
N GLU A 628 108.07 -18.74 -42.57
CA GLU A 628 108.59 -18.56 -41.17
C GLU A 628 109.15 -17.15 -40.76
N LYS A 629 109.37 -16.75 -39.48
CA LYS A 629 109.21 -17.30 -38.11
C LYS A 629 108.80 -16.11 -37.17
N GLY A 630 107.99 -16.26 -36.12
CA GLY A 630 108.40 -16.60 -34.73
C GLY A 630 109.11 -15.43 -34.00
N ILE A 631 108.61 -14.85 -32.90
CA ILE A 631 108.71 -15.37 -31.50
C ILE A 631 107.85 -14.54 -30.50
N LYS A 632 107.11 -15.24 -29.60
CA LYS A 632 106.74 -15.00 -28.15
C LYS A 632 106.66 -13.53 -27.60
N ILE A 633 105.64 -13.02 -26.87
CA ILE A 633 104.73 -13.53 -25.80
C ILE A 633 105.51 -13.91 -24.49
N PRO A 634 105.08 -13.69 -23.21
CA PRO A 634 103.81 -13.22 -22.60
C PRO A 634 103.95 -11.81 -21.97
N SER A 635 103.17 -11.26 -21.02
CA SER A 635 102.32 -11.71 -19.87
C SER A 635 101.65 -10.47 -19.20
N LEU A 636 100.67 -10.51 -18.29
CA LEU A 636 99.68 -11.51 -17.81
C LEU A 636 98.60 -10.76 -16.98
N HIS A 637 97.37 -11.30 -16.92
CA HIS A 637 96.27 -10.96 -15.98
C HIS A 637 95.72 -9.51 -16.03
N GLY A 638 94.45 -9.22 -15.70
CA GLY A 638 93.48 -9.96 -14.87
C GLY A 638 93.49 -9.40 -13.44
N VAL A 639 92.39 -9.22 -12.70
CA VAL A 639 91.11 -9.94 -12.65
C VAL A 639 90.03 -8.96 -12.08
N SER A 640 88.76 -8.99 -12.55
CA SER A 640 87.51 -9.33 -11.82
C SER A 640 87.46 -9.05 -10.29
N LYS A 641 86.32 -8.81 -9.61
CA LYS A 641 84.87 -8.69 -9.93
C LYS A 641 84.17 -7.99 -8.72
N PRO A 642 82.85 -7.70 -8.73
CA PRO A 642 82.15 -7.06 -7.61
C PRO A 642 81.53 -8.06 -6.62
N MET A 643 81.03 -7.56 -5.49
CA MET A 643 79.87 -8.06 -4.71
C MET A 643 79.28 -6.86 -3.93
N ALA A 644 77.95 -6.63 -3.82
CA ALA A 644 76.88 -7.42 -3.18
C ALA A 644 76.90 -7.29 -1.62
N SER A 645 75.80 -7.35 -0.84
CA SER A 645 74.34 -7.38 -1.13
C SER A 645 73.52 -7.44 0.19
N ALA A 646 72.19 -7.27 0.10
CA ALA A 646 71.18 -7.70 1.09
C ALA A 646 71.20 -6.92 2.44
N THR A 647 70.24 -7.05 3.38
CA THR A 647 69.05 -7.93 3.56
C THR A 647 67.79 -7.10 3.86
N SER A 648 66.57 -7.36 3.34
CA SER A 648 65.73 -8.57 3.28
C SER A 648 64.82 -8.79 4.50
N ALA A 649 63.50 -8.57 4.34
CA ALA A 649 62.43 -9.08 5.21
C ALA A 649 61.05 -9.14 4.50
N GLN A 650 60.29 -10.20 4.78
CA GLN A 650 58.84 -10.44 4.53
C GLN A 650 58.24 -10.99 5.87
N PRO A 651 56.92 -11.31 6.09
CA PRO A 651 55.82 -11.60 5.14
C PRO A 651 54.34 -11.22 5.52
N ARG A 652 53.40 -11.46 4.59
CA ARG A 652 52.00 -12.04 4.69
C ARG A 652 50.90 -11.55 5.70
N ARG A 653 49.71 -11.34 5.10
CA ARG A 653 48.30 -11.71 5.52
C ARG A 653 47.66 -10.99 6.75
N VAL A 654 46.40 -10.48 6.73
CA VAL A 654 45.04 -11.04 6.41
C VAL A 654 44.52 -11.94 7.56
N SER A 655 43.42 -11.66 8.28
CA SER A 655 42.02 -11.35 7.84
C SER A 655 41.28 -10.38 8.83
N SER A 656 40.02 -9.95 8.68
CA SER A 656 38.75 -10.74 8.64
C SER A 656 37.53 -10.03 8.01
N SER A 657 36.60 -10.84 7.46
CA SER A 657 35.12 -10.61 7.28
C SER A 657 34.57 -9.24 6.80
N GLY A 658 33.71 -9.14 5.77
CA GLY A 658 33.10 -10.17 4.91
C GLY A 658 32.16 -9.57 3.83
N LEU A 659 31.85 -10.35 2.80
CA LEU A 659 31.03 -10.04 1.61
C LEU A 659 29.65 -10.76 1.68
N PRO A 660 28.66 -10.52 0.79
CA PRO A 660 28.26 -9.30 0.04
C PRO A 660 26.70 -9.12 -0.03
N SER A 661 26.22 -8.38 -1.06
CA SER A 661 25.03 -8.65 -1.92
C SER A 661 23.84 -7.65 -1.94
N LEU A 662 23.82 -6.83 -3.00
CA LEU A 662 22.67 -6.27 -3.73
C LEU A 662 21.95 -7.37 -4.58
N PRO A 663 20.88 -7.13 -5.40
CA PRO A 663 19.97 -5.96 -5.57
C PRO A 663 18.44 -6.26 -5.73
N GLN A 664 17.56 -5.25 -5.49
CA GLN A 664 16.26 -4.97 -6.20
C GLN A 664 15.17 -6.09 -6.26
N PRO A 665 13.99 -5.95 -6.96
CA PRO A 665 13.34 -4.80 -7.64
C PRO A 665 11.88 -4.47 -7.15
N GLN A 666 11.18 -3.60 -7.90
CA GLN A 666 9.74 -3.24 -7.78
C GLN A 666 8.86 -4.02 -8.83
N PRO A 667 7.57 -3.69 -9.14
CA PRO A 667 6.49 -3.16 -8.26
C PRO A 667 5.13 -3.92 -8.07
N PRO A 668 4.25 -4.23 -9.06
CA PRO A 668 3.08 -3.37 -9.31
C PRO A 668 1.65 -3.96 -9.28
N LYS A 669 0.67 -3.10 -8.95
CA LYS A 669 -0.79 -3.10 -9.28
C LYS A 669 -1.72 -4.15 -8.62
N GLY A 670 -2.95 -3.72 -8.31
CA GLY A 670 -4.11 -4.60 -8.04
C GLY A 670 -5.32 -3.86 -7.45
N ARG A 671 -6.44 -3.78 -8.18
CA ARG A 671 -7.69 -3.11 -7.75
C ARG A 671 -8.67 -4.15 -7.16
N ALA A 672 -9.47 -3.78 -6.16
CA ALA A 672 -10.65 -4.55 -5.75
C ALA A 672 -11.72 -4.53 -6.87
N PRO A 673 -12.71 -5.47 -6.91
CA PRO A 673 -13.80 -5.49 -5.92
C PRO A 673 -14.38 -6.89 -5.58
N SER A 674 -15.36 -6.97 -4.66
CA SER A 674 -16.70 -7.59 -4.86
C SER A 674 -17.35 -7.95 -3.51
N VAL A 675 -18.67 -8.12 -3.51
CA VAL A 675 -19.51 -8.47 -2.35
C VAL A 675 -20.29 -9.75 -2.67
N SER A 676 -20.26 -10.76 -1.78
CA SER A 676 -21.42 -11.62 -1.45
C SER A 676 -21.06 -12.73 -0.44
N GLU A 677 -22.13 -13.24 0.16
CA GLU A 677 -22.32 -14.40 1.04
C GLU A 677 -21.33 -15.56 0.85
N THR A 678 -20.88 -16.27 1.90
CA THR A 678 -21.76 -17.22 2.60
C THR A 678 -21.27 -17.70 3.98
N ARG A 679 -22.23 -18.28 4.70
CA ARG A 679 -22.21 -18.82 6.06
C ARG A 679 -21.16 -19.90 6.40
N GLN A 680 -20.71 -19.87 7.67
CA GLN A 680 -20.72 -21.00 8.63
C GLN A 680 -19.65 -22.12 8.55
N ARG A 681 -18.53 -21.87 9.25
CA ARG A 681 -17.69 -22.75 10.10
C ARG A 681 -16.89 -21.76 10.99
N LEU A 682 -16.67 -21.93 12.30
CA LEU A 682 -16.60 -23.11 13.16
C LEU A 682 -17.41 -22.91 14.45
N ALA A 683 -18.10 -23.95 14.92
CA ALA A 683 -18.82 -23.95 16.20
C ALA A 683 -18.59 -25.28 16.95
N VAL A 684 -17.33 -25.55 17.29
CA VAL A 684 -16.94 -26.67 18.17
C VAL A 684 -15.81 -26.21 19.09
N LEU A 685 -16.11 -26.02 20.37
CA LEU A 685 -15.35 -26.57 21.50
C LEU A 685 -16.13 -26.37 22.82
N LEU A 686 -16.34 -27.47 23.54
CA LEU A 686 -16.61 -27.56 24.98
C LEU A 686 -17.85 -26.84 25.55
N GLY A 687 -19.01 -27.50 25.42
CA GLY A 687 -20.09 -27.35 26.40
C GLY A 687 -19.97 -28.35 27.56
N ARG A 688 -20.07 -27.88 28.81
CA ARG A 688 -20.47 -28.59 30.06
C ARG A 688 -20.49 -27.53 31.18
N ARG A 689 -21.46 -27.49 32.11
CA ARG A 689 -22.45 -28.52 32.51
C ARG A 689 -23.90 -27.96 32.52
N LEU A 690 -24.84 -28.90 32.44
CA LEU A 690 -26.25 -28.74 32.84
C LEU A 690 -26.41 -28.99 34.37
N SER A 691 -27.66 -28.94 34.85
CA SER A 691 -28.17 -29.40 36.17
C SER A 691 -27.84 -28.49 37.38
N GLN A 692 -28.76 -28.28 38.34
CA GLN A 692 -30.17 -28.71 38.41
C GLN A 692 -30.95 -27.88 39.47
N GLN A 693 -32.06 -27.26 39.08
CA GLN A 693 -33.42 -27.33 39.68
C GLN A 693 -34.33 -26.28 39.04
#